data_AF-A0A926CY67-F1
#
_entry.id   AF-A0A926CY67-F1
#
_cell.length_a   1.000
_cell.length_b   1.000
_cell.length_c   1.000
_cell.angle_alpha   90.00
_cell.angle_beta   90.00
_cell.angle_gamma   90.00
#
_symmetry.space_group_name_H-M   'P 1'
#
loop_
_entity.id
_entity.type
_entity.pdbx_description
1 polymer ?
#
loop_
_entity_poly.entity_id
_entity_poly.type
_entity_poly.pdbx_seq_one_letter_code
_entity_poly.pdbx_strand_id
1 'polypeptide(L)'
;MSDIKIFISCNRESYVPQHPLLYPIQTGAANADCRFEGMLHDDEGEDQISQRNTTYCELTAQYWVWKHMDADYYGFMHNRRYISFSKEHLKEDMYGNVVMGMIDAAALDKLGYQPDNMRRMIEGNDIVALAPLDISKCTWLPKDQRTVRGQYASGQQHDTGDLDLLISILREKYPDYAQDAVNYLNGDKGYYLNMYIMRKEHFNAYSAWLFDVLDAFSAKQDYTNFSNYEMRKCGFIAERLFGIYFTHLLRTRPDLKVRYLQNSFFSSLDKPYLEPAFDEHNVPVVMASSNEYVPFLGVLLSSIIANASGENNYDIIILSNGISPTNRQILEMVLEKRLNFALRFIEVSQILTSSDLPSKHHISVTTHARYMLTEFLPNYHKVLYLDSDIVADVDIAELYHTDIEDYMVGAVRDTVVAGWYKMPGHPQKQYMDTVLKMRDPFNYFNAGVLLMNLDAMRARFSAKDLLDLACDDKWMWLDQDVLNSICDGRVKWLSQEWNVMAHADLNPYAKPEGFAPKWLQDAYNKAKEKPKLIHYAGRAIPCYAPDADLYWIFWRYARQTQFYEQLLFFLAQEAGELQKRKEQQQALLSRQNKLLYRFLRSVKRGIMPAINWVLPQHSARRDKVVKAYRRMRGIPENGYQI
;
A
#
# COMPACT_ATOMS: atom_id res chain seq x y z
N MET A 1 -33.86 25.06 -2.87
CA MET A 1 -33.32 23.73 -2.48
C MET A 1 -33.15 23.76 -0.99
N SER A 2 -33.37 22.62 -0.33
CA SER A 2 -33.25 22.54 1.12
C SER A 2 -31.78 22.74 1.54
N ASP A 3 -31.55 23.40 2.67
CA ASP A 3 -30.23 23.49 3.29
C ASP A 3 -29.93 22.16 4.00
N ILE A 4 -28.96 21.40 3.47
CA ILE A 4 -28.61 20.06 3.96
C ILE A 4 -27.17 20.12 4.46
N LYS A 5 -26.97 19.84 5.75
CA LYS A 5 -25.65 19.81 6.39
C LYS A 5 -25.41 18.45 7.03
N ILE A 6 -24.43 17.72 6.50
CA ILE A 6 -24.02 16.42 7.03
C ILE A 6 -22.64 16.57 7.66
N PHE A 7 -22.57 16.41 8.97
CA PHE A 7 -21.37 16.62 9.75
C PHE A 7 -20.56 15.32 9.84
N ILE A 8 -19.26 15.41 9.56
CA ILE A 8 -18.34 14.29 9.65
C ILE A 8 -17.51 14.44 10.93
N SER A 9 -17.79 13.62 11.93
CA SER A 9 -17.11 13.68 13.23
C SER A 9 -15.70 13.11 13.13
N CYS A 10 -14.71 13.97 13.42
CA CYS A 10 -13.28 13.66 13.38
C CYS A 10 -12.67 13.77 14.79
N ASN A 11 -12.20 12.67 15.35
CA ASN A 11 -11.47 12.63 16.63
C ASN A 11 -9.93 12.56 16.46
N ARG A 12 -9.48 12.59 15.21
CA ARG A 12 -8.09 12.66 14.77
C ARG A 12 -8.07 13.28 13.39
N GLU A 13 -6.95 13.87 12.99
CA GLU A 13 -6.80 14.42 11.64
C GLU A 13 -7.10 13.33 10.60
N SER A 14 -8.05 13.62 9.71
CA SER A 14 -8.62 12.67 8.77
C SER A 14 -9.02 13.39 7.50
N TYR A 15 -8.81 12.78 6.35
CA TYR A 15 -9.33 13.31 5.10
C TYR A 15 -10.86 13.20 5.07
N VAL A 16 -11.51 14.34 4.81
CA VAL A 16 -12.93 14.41 4.48
C VAL A 16 -13.04 14.94 3.05
N PRO A 17 -13.74 14.25 2.15
CA PRO A 17 -13.80 14.65 0.75
C PRO A 17 -14.54 15.97 0.62
N GLN A 18 -14.01 16.86 -0.22
CA GLN A 18 -14.69 18.10 -0.54
C GLN A 18 -16.04 17.78 -1.20
N HIS A 19 -17.12 18.20 -0.56
CA HIS A 19 -18.47 17.94 -1.05
C HIS A 19 -19.42 19.01 -0.50
N PRO A 20 -20.35 19.56 -1.31
CA PRO A 20 -21.20 20.69 -0.90
C PRO A 20 -22.17 20.40 0.25
N LEU A 21 -22.33 19.14 0.63
CA LEU A 21 -23.20 18.71 1.74
C LEU A 21 -22.43 18.23 2.97
N LEU A 22 -21.11 18.06 2.88
CA LEU A 22 -20.30 17.49 3.96
C LEU A 22 -19.54 18.58 4.71
N TYR A 23 -19.61 18.54 6.03
CA TYR A 23 -19.00 19.53 6.92
C TYR A 23 -18.13 18.79 7.94
N PRO A 24 -16.80 18.79 7.79
CA PRO A 24 -15.93 18.17 8.78
C PRO A 24 -15.97 18.93 10.11
N ILE A 25 -16.03 18.20 11.22
CA ILE A 25 -16.00 18.78 12.56
C ILE A 25 -15.02 18.00 13.46
N GLN A 26 -14.06 18.72 14.03
CA GLN A 26 -13.21 18.20 15.09
C GLN A 26 -14.00 18.05 16.38
N THR A 27 -13.97 16.83 16.91
CA THR A 27 -14.60 16.48 18.19
C THR A 27 -13.57 16.46 19.31
N GLY A 28 -13.95 16.95 20.49
CA GLY A 28 -13.04 17.06 21.63
C GLY A 28 -11.94 18.08 21.43
N ALA A 29 -12.18 19.13 20.63
CA ALA A 29 -11.22 20.19 20.36
C ALA A 29 -10.70 20.85 21.65
N ALA A 30 -11.54 20.98 22.68
CA ALA A 30 -11.15 21.51 23.98
C ALA A 30 -10.09 20.65 24.72
N ASN A 31 -9.95 19.38 24.35
CA ASN A 31 -9.02 18.42 24.95
C ASN A 31 -7.84 18.08 24.03
N ALA A 32 -7.77 18.66 22.83
CA ALA A 32 -6.79 18.30 21.81
C ALA A 32 -5.56 19.23 21.85
N ASP A 33 -4.39 18.67 21.55
CA ASP A 33 -3.13 19.44 21.47
C ASP A 33 -3.07 20.35 20.23
N CYS A 34 -3.84 20.05 19.19
CA CYS A 34 -3.89 20.81 17.95
C CYS A 34 -5.31 20.92 17.37
N ARG A 35 -5.51 21.96 16.55
CA ARG A 35 -6.72 22.16 15.74
C ARG A 35 -6.52 21.60 14.34
N PHE A 36 -7.50 20.87 13.83
CA PHE A 36 -7.46 20.34 12.46
C PHE A 36 -7.88 21.41 11.47
N GLU A 37 -6.99 21.75 10.54
CA GLU A 37 -7.22 22.80 9.57
C GLU A 37 -8.43 22.50 8.66
N GLY A 38 -9.22 23.53 8.35
CA GLY A 38 -10.38 23.40 7.47
C GLY A 38 -11.58 22.68 8.08
N MET A 39 -11.58 22.40 9.39
CA MET A 39 -12.70 21.80 10.11
C MET A 39 -13.41 22.82 11.01
N LEU A 40 -14.70 22.57 11.27
CA LEU A 40 -15.40 23.16 12.40
C LEU A 40 -14.84 22.58 13.70
N HIS A 41 -15.02 23.28 14.82
CA HIS A 41 -14.60 22.78 16.13
C HIS A 41 -15.75 22.80 17.12
N ASP A 42 -15.93 21.69 17.83
CA ASP A 42 -17.03 21.52 18.78
C ASP A 42 -16.86 22.31 20.09
N ASP A 43 -15.77 23.08 20.24
CA ASP A 43 -15.47 23.92 21.40
C ASP A 43 -15.67 25.42 21.15
N GLU A 44 -16.11 25.81 19.95
CA GLU A 44 -16.38 27.21 19.60
C GLU A 44 -17.75 27.67 20.14
N GLY A 45 -17.86 28.91 20.60
CA GLY A 45 -19.11 29.44 21.17
C GLY A 45 -19.34 29.07 22.66
N GLU A 46 -20.48 29.49 23.21
CA GLU A 46 -20.76 29.38 24.65
C GLU A 46 -21.46 28.07 25.05
N ASP A 47 -22.39 27.55 24.22
CA ASP A 47 -23.23 26.39 24.57
C ASP A 47 -22.69 25.07 24.00
N GLN A 48 -21.59 24.58 24.60
CA GLN A 48 -20.85 23.40 24.14
C GLN A 48 -20.49 22.41 25.25
N ILE A 49 -20.15 21.18 24.85
CA ILE A 49 -19.71 20.11 25.76
C ILE A 49 -18.43 19.39 25.27
N SER A 50 -17.58 20.06 24.48
CA SER A 50 -16.34 19.50 23.91
C SER A 50 -15.43 18.84 24.95
N GLN A 51 -15.31 19.43 26.14
CA GLN A 51 -14.52 18.87 27.25
C GLN A 51 -15.00 17.47 27.68
N ARG A 52 -16.27 17.13 27.43
CA ARG A 52 -16.87 15.83 27.75
C ARG A 52 -16.66 14.77 26.66
N ASN A 53 -15.87 15.06 25.61
CA ASN A 53 -15.68 14.15 24.47
C ASN A 53 -15.15 12.76 24.86
N THR A 54 -14.31 12.66 25.90
CA THR A 54 -13.85 11.36 26.42
C THR A 54 -15.02 10.44 26.81
N THR A 55 -16.14 11.02 27.24
CA THR A 55 -17.33 10.30 27.67
C THR A 55 -18.43 10.25 26.61
N TYR A 56 -18.72 11.40 25.99
CA TYR A 56 -19.81 11.58 25.02
C TYR A 56 -19.38 11.25 23.58
N CYS A 57 -18.09 11.03 23.33
CA CYS A 57 -17.52 10.74 22.02
C CYS A 57 -18.01 11.75 20.96
N GLU A 58 -18.39 11.30 19.77
CA GLU A 58 -18.88 12.14 18.67
C GLU A 58 -20.12 12.98 18.98
N LEU A 59 -20.83 12.70 20.08
CA LEU A 59 -22.04 13.45 20.45
C LEU A 59 -21.71 14.90 20.85
N THR A 60 -20.45 15.21 21.16
CA THR A 60 -20.05 16.61 21.38
C THR A 60 -20.23 17.46 20.12
N ALA A 61 -19.96 16.91 18.94
CA ALA A 61 -20.31 17.55 17.67
C ALA A 61 -21.82 17.66 17.49
N GLN A 62 -22.59 16.61 17.81
CA GLN A 62 -24.05 16.69 17.71
C GLN A 62 -24.63 17.79 18.61
N TYR A 63 -24.15 17.89 19.85
CA TYR A 63 -24.57 18.94 20.78
C TYR A 63 -24.22 20.31 20.21
N TRP A 64 -22.97 20.50 19.79
CA TRP A 64 -22.52 21.77 19.24
C TRP A 64 -23.36 22.21 18.04
N VAL A 65 -23.61 21.31 17.09
CA VAL A 65 -24.44 21.57 15.91
C VAL A 65 -25.88 21.91 16.32
N TRP A 66 -26.45 21.20 17.28
CA TRP A 66 -27.80 21.47 17.79
C TRP A 66 -27.94 22.89 18.35
N LYS A 67 -26.87 23.42 18.95
CA LYS A 67 -26.88 24.75 19.57
C LYS A 67 -26.49 25.89 18.64
N HIS A 68 -25.66 25.63 17.64
CA HIS A 68 -24.99 26.69 16.88
C HIS A 68 -25.32 26.71 15.37
N MET A 69 -25.95 25.66 14.83
CA MET A 69 -26.16 25.54 13.39
C MET A 69 -27.63 25.52 13.00
N ASP A 70 -27.95 26.20 11.90
CA ASP A 70 -29.27 26.19 11.27
C ASP A 70 -29.24 25.46 9.92
N ALA A 71 -30.17 24.53 9.68
CA ALA A 71 -30.35 23.81 8.42
C ALA A 71 -31.77 23.24 8.30
N ASP A 72 -32.21 22.84 7.10
CA ASP A 72 -33.45 22.10 6.90
C ASP A 72 -33.27 20.60 7.22
N TYR A 73 -32.08 20.07 6.92
CA TYR A 73 -31.67 18.70 7.24
C TYR A 73 -30.31 18.68 7.94
N TYR A 74 -30.24 17.89 9.01
CA TYR A 74 -29.04 17.65 9.80
C TYR A 74 -28.64 16.19 9.68
N GLY A 75 -27.38 15.93 9.36
CA GLY A 75 -26.84 14.58 9.28
C GLY A 75 -25.55 14.39 10.06
N PHE A 76 -25.28 13.17 10.48
CA PHE A 76 -24.05 12.79 11.16
C PHE A 76 -23.47 11.51 10.58
N MET A 77 -22.17 11.54 10.34
CA MET A 77 -21.34 10.40 9.94
C MET A 77 -20.00 10.45 10.68
N HIS A 78 -19.19 9.40 10.57
CA HIS A 78 -17.86 9.36 11.18
C HIS A 78 -16.78 9.52 10.14
N ASN A 79 -15.59 9.98 10.54
CA ASN A 79 -14.42 10.09 9.66
C ASN A 79 -14.11 8.83 8.83
N ARG A 80 -14.43 7.63 9.32
CA ARG A 80 -14.22 6.34 8.63
C ARG A 80 -15.49 5.60 8.22
N ARG A 81 -16.68 6.13 8.49
CA ARG A 81 -17.95 5.46 8.17
C ARG A 81 -18.92 6.43 7.54
N TYR A 82 -19.36 6.07 6.35
CA TYR A 82 -20.19 6.92 5.50
C TYR A 82 -21.48 6.17 5.16
N ILE A 83 -22.59 6.90 5.00
CA ILE A 83 -23.83 6.31 4.49
C ILE A 83 -23.67 6.08 2.99
N SER A 84 -24.00 4.89 2.49
CA SER A 84 -24.00 4.57 1.06
C SER A 84 -25.29 5.06 0.40
N PHE A 85 -25.17 6.00 -0.54
CA PHE A 85 -26.24 6.48 -1.42
C PHE A 85 -26.27 5.73 -2.76
N SER A 86 -25.60 4.57 -2.83
CA SER A 86 -25.59 3.74 -4.03
C SER A 86 -27.02 3.32 -4.38
N LYS A 87 -27.30 3.27 -5.69
CA LYS A 87 -28.58 2.75 -6.19
C LYS A 87 -28.64 1.22 -6.13
N GLU A 88 -27.48 0.59 -6.08
CA GLU A 88 -27.31 -0.85 -5.99
C GLU A 88 -27.07 -1.28 -4.55
N HIS A 89 -27.50 -2.50 -4.21
CA HIS A 89 -27.16 -3.09 -2.93
C HIS A 89 -25.75 -3.67 -3.01
N LEU A 90 -24.81 -3.03 -2.30
CA LEU A 90 -23.41 -3.42 -2.29
C LEU A 90 -23.17 -4.58 -1.32
N LYS A 91 -22.13 -5.37 -1.58
CA LYS A 91 -21.76 -6.50 -0.71
C LYS A 91 -21.27 -6.00 0.66
N GLU A 92 -21.83 -6.57 1.72
CA GLU A 92 -21.46 -6.26 3.10
C GLU A 92 -20.57 -7.37 3.71
N ASP A 93 -19.77 -6.99 4.71
CA ASP A 93 -19.10 -7.92 5.61
C ASP A 93 -20.09 -8.54 6.62
N MET A 94 -19.58 -9.40 7.50
CA MET A 94 -20.42 -10.03 8.53
C MET A 94 -21.04 -9.03 9.50
N TYR A 95 -20.50 -7.81 9.62
CA TYR A 95 -20.96 -6.76 10.53
C TYR A 95 -21.89 -5.75 9.86
N GLY A 96 -22.26 -5.96 8.58
CA GLY A 96 -23.15 -5.07 7.83
C GLY A 96 -22.44 -3.85 7.22
N ASN A 97 -21.12 -3.91 7.01
CA ASN A 97 -20.36 -2.81 6.40
C ASN A 97 -20.02 -3.11 4.94
N VAL A 98 -20.21 -2.13 4.06
CA VAL A 98 -19.56 -2.08 2.75
C VAL A 98 -18.11 -1.62 2.96
N VAL A 99 -17.17 -2.56 2.96
CA VAL A 99 -15.75 -2.28 3.23
C VAL A 99 -15.07 -1.68 2.00
N MET A 100 -14.41 -0.55 2.20
CA MET A 100 -13.62 0.19 1.20
C MET A 100 -12.20 0.42 1.72
N GLY A 101 -11.26 0.62 0.79
CA GLY A 101 -9.86 0.94 1.09
C GLY A 101 -9.71 2.38 1.57
N MET A 102 -9.57 3.31 0.61
CA MET A 102 -9.45 4.75 0.88
C MET A 102 -10.66 5.55 0.38
N ILE A 103 -10.78 6.77 0.88
CA ILE A 103 -11.79 7.73 0.40
C ILE A 103 -11.25 8.41 -0.87
N ASP A 104 -11.45 7.78 -2.01
CA ASP A 104 -11.06 8.30 -3.33
C ASP A 104 -12.29 8.51 -4.24
N ALA A 105 -12.05 9.04 -5.45
CA ALA A 105 -13.12 9.32 -6.40
C ALA A 105 -13.91 8.07 -6.80
N ALA A 106 -13.26 6.91 -6.95
CA ALA A 106 -13.89 5.66 -7.33
C ALA A 106 -14.80 5.11 -6.22
N ALA A 107 -14.34 5.17 -4.96
CA ALA A 107 -15.13 4.78 -3.81
C ALA A 107 -16.34 5.69 -3.63
N LEU A 108 -16.17 7.02 -3.79
CA LEU A 108 -17.27 7.99 -3.70
C LEU A 108 -18.31 7.79 -4.81
N ASP A 109 -17.87 7.50 -6.04
CA ASP A 109 -18.76 7.18 -7.16
C ASP A 109 -19.57 5.91 -6.86
N LYS A 110 -18.90 4.83 -6.42
CA LYS A 110 -19.54 3.56 -6.05
C LYS A 110 -20.56 3.72 -4.92
N LEU A 111 -20.28 4.60 -3.96
CA LEU A 111 -21.18 4.93 -2.85
C LEU A 111 -22.26 5.97 -3.22
N GLY A 112 -22.27 6.50 -4.44
CA GLY A 112 -23.31 7.41 -4.94
C GLY A 112 -23.22 8.85 -4.40
N TYR A 113 -22.01 9.35 -4.13
CA TYR A 113 -21.75 10.70 -3.56
C TYR A 113 -21.89 11.85 -4.58
N GLN A 114 -22.65 11.66 -5.66
CA GLN A 114 -23.03 12.76 -6.53
C GLN A 114 -24.05 13.67 -5.82
N PRO A 115 -23.85 15.00 -5.79
CA PRO A 115 -24.70 15.92 -5.03
C PRO A 115 -26.19 15.77 -5.32
N ASP A 116 -26.57 15.64 -6.59
CA ASP A 116 -27.97 15.50 -7.00
C ASP A 116 -28.59 14.17 -6.55
N ASN A 117 -27.79 13.10 -6.51
CA ASN A 117 -28.24 11.79 -6.04
C ASN A 117 -28.51 11.84 -4.53
N MET A 118 -27.56 12.37 -3.75
CA MET A 118 -27.72 12.55 -2.31
C MET A 118 -28.93 13.44 -1.98
N ARG A 119 -29.03 14.62 -2.61
CA ARG A 119 -30.16 15.55 -2.41
C ARG A 119 -31.50 14.89 -2.67
N ARG A 120 -31.65 14.20 -3.81
CA ARG A 120 -32.90 13.50 -4.15
C ARG A 120 -33.29 12.45 -3.11
N MET A 121 -32.33 11.69 -2.60
CA MET A 121 -32.60 10.68 -1.57
C MET A 121 -32.94 11.32 -0.22
N ILE A 122 -32.29 12.42 0.15
CA ILE A 122 -32.50 13.10 1.44
C ILE A 122 -33.84 13.85 1.43
N GLU A 123 -34.07 14.73 0.44
CA GLU A 123 -35.27 15.58 0.37
C GLU A 123 -36.56 14.77 0.14
N GLY A 124 -36.44 13.57 -0.42
CA GLY A 124 -37.57 12.64 -0.60
C GLY A 124 -38.05 11.97 0.69
N ASN A 125 -37.33 12.12 1.80
CA ASN A 125 -37.58 11.44 3.06
C ASN A 125 -37.55 12.42 4.24
N ASP A 126 -38.20 12.05 5.34
CA ASP A 126 -38.14 12.80 6.60
C ASP A 126 -36.91 12.39 7.41
N ILE A 127 -36.55 11.10 7.30
CA ILE A 127 -35.37 10.51 7.93
C ILE A 127 -34.68 9.56 6.96
N VAL A 128 -33.36 9.70 6.84
CA VAL A 128 -32.45 8.70 6.28
C VAL A 128 -31.68 8.09 7.45
N ALA A 129 -31.78 6.79 7.66
CA ALA A 129 -31.07 6.07 8.71
C ALA A 129 -30.25 4.93 8.10
N LEU A 130 -29.26 4.45 8.84
CA LEU A 130 -28.61 3.19 8.49
C LEU A 130 -29.63 2.03 8.58
N ALA A 131 -29.52 1.08 7.65
CA ALA A 131 -30.22 -0.18 7.75
C ALA A 131 -29.84 -0.86 9.08
N PRO A 132 -30.82 -1.35 9.86
CA PRO A 132 -30.52 -1.97 11.14
C PRO A 132 -29.71 -3.26 10.95
N LEU A 133 -28.74 -3.48 11.83
CA LEU A 133 -28.06 -4.77 11.90
C LEU A 133 -29.07 -5.84 12.31
N ASP A 134 -29.14 -6.91 11.52
CA ASP A 134 -29.99 -8.07 11.79
C ASP A 134 -29.29 -9.01 12.79
N ILE A 135 -29.51 -8.78 14.07
CA ILE A 135 -28.86 -9.50 15.17
C ILE A 135 -29.22 -11.00 15.13
N SER A 136 -30.40 -11.34 14.60
CA SER A 136 -30.83 -12.74 14.41
C SER A 136 -29.85 -13.54 13.53
N LYS A 137 -29.13 -12.87 12.63
CA LYS A 137 -28.14 -13.44 11.70
C LYS A 137 -26.70 -13.38 12.21
N CYS A 138 -26.44 -12.70 13.33
CA CYS A 138 -25.11 -12.54 13.90
C CYS A 138 -24.63 -13.87 14.49
N THR A 139 -23.83 -14.63 13.73
CA THR A 139 -23.36 -15.97 14.12
C THR A 139 -22.31 -15.95 15.23
N TRP A 140 -21.70 -14.80 15.48
CA TRP A 140 -20.76 -14.60 16.59
C TRP A 140 -21.45 -14.43 17.95
N LEU A 141 -22.79 -14.32 17.99
CA LEU A 141 -23.58 -14.30 19.22
C LEU A 141 -24.24 -15.67 19.47
N PRO A 142 -24.26 -16.14 20.73
CA PRO A 142 -25.09 -17.28 21.14
C PRO A 142 -26.55 -17.09 20.72
N LYS A 143 -27.22 -18.18 20.30
CA LYS A 143 -28.58 -18.11 19.72
C LYS A 143 -29.61 -17.47 20.67
N ASP A 144 -29.49 -17.75 21.96
CA ASP A 144 -30.32 -17.22 23.05
C ASP A 144 -30.01 -15.76 23.42
N GLN A 145 -28.93 -15.19 22.86
CA GLN A 145 -28.48 -13.81 23.11
C GLN A 145 -28.58 -12.91 21.87
N ARG A 146 -29.32 -13.33 20.83
CA ARG A 146 -29.49 -12.56 19.58
C ARG A 146 -30.52 -11.45 19.70
N THR A 147 -30.30 -10.57 20.67
CA THR A 147 -31.08 -9.35 20.90
C THR A 147 -30.15 -8.15 21.02
N VAL A 148 -30.69 -6.93 20.94
CA VAL A 148 -29.87 -5.71 21.16
C VAL A 148 -29.24 -5.71 22.55
N ARG A 149 -29.96 -6.16 23.59
CA ARG A 149 -29.45 -6.35 24.95
C ARG A 149 -28.34 -7.40 24.99
N GLY A 150 -28.55 -8.56 24.36
CA GLY A 150 -27.54 -9.62 24.30
C GLY A 150 -26.28 -9.18 23.56
N GLN A 151 -26.42 -8.39 22.49
CA GLN A 151 -25.29 -7.78 21.80
C GLN A 151 -24.51 -6.80 22.70
N TYR A 152 -25.20 -5.95 23.48
CA TYR A 152 -24.52 -5.09 24.46
C TYR A 152 -23.76 -5.94 25.50
N ALA A 153 -24.41 -6.96 26.04
CA ALA A 153 -23.85 -7.87 27.04
C ALA A 153 -22.64 -8.70 26.55
N SER A 154 -22.52 -8.93 25.24
CA SER A 154 -21.37 -9.64 24.66
C SER A 154 -20.08 -8.82 24.68
N GLY A 155 -20.16 -7.50 24.88
CA GLY A 155 -18.98 -6.65 25.03
C GLY A 155 -18.32 -6.89 26.37
N GLN A 156 -17.06 -7.32 26.38
CA GLN A 156 -16.32 -7.68 27.60
C GLN A 156 -16.19 -6.55 28.63
N GLN A 157 -16.40 -5.31 28.20
CA GLN A 157 -16.26 -4.10 29.02
C GLN A 157 -17.58 -3.31 29.13
N HIS A 158 -18.72 -3.96 28.88
CA HIS A 158 -20.05 -3.39 29.04
C HIS A 158 -20.75 -3.94 30.28
N ASP A 159 -21.41 -3.06 31.04
CA ASP A 159 -22.23 -3.46 32.19
C ASP A 159 -23.71 -3.45 31.80
N THR A 160 -24.36 -4.62 31.81
CA THR A 160 -25.80 -4.72 31.51
C THR A 160 -26.68 -3.91 32.46
N GLY A 161 -26.20 -3.61 33.67
CA GLY A 161 -26.86 -2.71 34.61
C GLY A 161 -27.04 -1.30 34.05
N ASP A 162 -26.21 -0.87 33.09
CA ASP A 162 -26.37 0.40 32.38
C ASP A 162 -27.71 0.45 31.61
N LEU A 163 -28.13 -0.67 31.00
CA LEU A 163 -29.39 -0.74 30.26
C LEU A 163 -30.61 -0.74 31.19
N ASP A 164 -30.48 -1.33 32.38
CA ASP A 164 -31.54 -1.32 33.39
C ASP A 164 -31.68 0.08 34.01
N LEU A 165 -30.55 0.75 34.25
CA LEU A 165 -30.50 2.15 34.63
C LEU A 165 -31.16 3.03 33.57
N LEU A 166 -30.86 2.81 32.30
CA LEU A 166 -31.48 3.53 31.17
C LEU A 166 -33.01 3.40 31.19
N ILE A 167 -33.53 2.18 31.33
CA ILE A 167 -34.97 1.93 31.42
C ILE A 167 -35.57 2.64 32.64
N SER A 168 -34.88 2.65 33.77
CA SER A 168 -35.35 3.34 34.98
C SER A 168 -35.48 4.85 34.77
N ILE A 169 -34.49 5.47 34.11
CA ILE A 169 -34.51 6.91 33.77
C ILE A 169 -35.65 7.21 32.80
N LEU A 170 -35.84 6.36 31.79
CA LEU A 170 -36.93 6.53 30.82
C LEU A 170 -38.30 6.38 31.49
N ARG A 171 -38.49 5.44 32.42
CA ARG A 171 -39.75 5.32 33.17
C ARG A 171 -40.07 6.57 34.01
N GLU A 172 -39.04 7.19 34.57
CA GLU A 172 -39.18 8.38 35.41
C GLU A 172 -39.45 9.64 34.59
N LYS A 173 -38.65 9.89 33.55
CA LYS A 173 -38.68 11.16 32.79
C LYS A 173 -39.56 11.11 31.54
N TYR A 174 -39.68 9.94 30.91
CA TYR A 174 -40.31 9.73 29.60
C TYR A 174 -41.13 8.42 29.55
N PRO A 175 -42.18 8.27 30.39
CA PRO A 175 -42.85 6.98 30.59
C PRO A 175 -43.39 6.34 29.31
N ASP A 176 -43.78 7.14 28.32
CA ASP A 176 -44.26 6.66 27.01
C ASP A 176 -43.18 5.94 26.17
N TYR A 177 -41.90 6.09 26.52
CA TYR A 177 -40.77 5.38 25.89
C TYR A 177 -40.44 4.06 26.58
N ALA A 178 -40.92 3.83 27.81
CA ALA A 178 -40.46 2.71 28.63
C ALA A 178 -40.75 1.34 27.98
N GLN A 179 -41.94 1.16 27.40
CA GLN A 179 -42.27 -0.09 26.73
C GLN A 179 -41.52 -0.24 25.41
N ASP A 180 -41.33 0.85 24.66
CA ASP A 180 -40.54 0.84 23.42
C ASP A 180 -39.07 0.50 23.69
N ALA A 181 -38.52 0.98 24.80
CA ALA A 181 -37.18 0.64 25.24
C ALA A 181 -37.03 -0.85 25.52
N VAL A 182 -37.99 -1.45 26.25
CA VAL A 182 -38.02 -2.89 26.51
C VAL A 182 -38.16 -3.68 25.21
N ASN A 183 -39.05 -3.25 24.31
CA ASN A 183 -39.29 -3.92 23.03
C ASN A 183 -38.04 -3.89 22.14
N TYR A 184 -37.40 -2.71 22.01
CA TYR A 184 -36.19 -2.54 21.21
C TYR A 184 -35.03 -3.37 21.77
N LEU A 185 -34.77 -3.27 23.08
CA LEU A 185 -33.66 -3.99 23.71
C LEU A 185 -33.80 -5.52 23.62
N ASN A 186 -35.03 -6.04 23.60
CA ASN A 186 -35.30 -7.46 23.41
C ASN A 186 -35.50 -7.86 21.93
N GLY A 187 -35.49 -6.90 21.01
CA GLY A 187 -35.62 -7.12 19.58
C GLY A 187 -34.30 -7.51 18.90
N ASP A 188 -34.40 -7.87 17.62
CA ASP A 188 -33.29 -8.37 16.80
C ASP A 188 -32.79 -7.35 15.74
N LYS A 189 -33.34 -6.13 15.74
CA LYS A 189 -32.93 -5.03 14.85
C LYS A 189 -32.19 -3.98 15.65
N GLY A 190 -30.87 -3.87 15.44
CA GLY A 190 -30.04 -2.89 16.13
C GLY A 190 -29.72 -1.68 15.24
N TYR A 191 -30.03 -0.48 15.73
CA TYR A 191 -29.61 0.79 15.13
C TYR A 191 -28.35 1.26 15.85
N TYR A 192 -27.22 1.22 15.14
CA TYR A 192 -25.89 1.48 15.71
C TYR A 192 -25.23 2.70 15.04
N LEU A 193 -24.09 3.11 15.59
CA LEU A 193 -23.20 4.15 15.05
C LEU A 193 -23.71 5.59 15.15
N ASN A 194 -24.89 5.90 15.68
CA ASN A 194 -25.40 7.29 15.76
C ASN A 194 -25.37 8.03 14.40
N MET A 195 -25.54 7.30 13.28
CA MET A 195 -25.51 7.86 11.92
C MET A 195 -26.90 7.93 11.31
N TYR A 196 -27.29 9.14 10.89
CA TYR A 196 -28.59 9.43 10.33
C TYR A 196 -28.57 10.80 9.62
N ILE A 197 -29.62 11.10 8.88
CA ILE A 197 -29.94 12.43 8.34
C ILE A 197 -31.42 12.67 8.59
N MET A 198 -31.77 13.76 9.26
CA MET A 198 -33.13 14.06 9.70
C MET A 198 -33.53 15.47 9.32
N ARG A 199 -34.82 15.68 9.05
CA ARG A 199 -35.38 17.04 9.06
C ARG A 199 -35.17 17.72 10.41
N LYS A 200 -35.04 19.05 10.37
CA LYS A 200 -34.80 19.93 11.53
C LYS A 200 -35.64 19.60 12.75
N GLU A 201 -36.95 19.43 12.59
CA GLU A 201 -37.87 19.17 13.70
C GLU A 201 -37.58 17.85 14.41
N HIS A 202 -37.20 16.81 13.66
CA HIS A 202 -36.87 15.49 14.22
C HIS A 202 -35.50 15.50 14.87
N PHE A 203 -34.52 16.16 14.23
CA PHE A 203 -33.20 16.33 14.81
C PHE A 203 -33.23 17.10 16.13
N ASN A 204 -33.98 18.21 16.19
CA ASN A 204 -34.10 19.03 17.40
C ASN A 204 -34.83 18.28 18.52
N ALA A 205 -35.91 17.58 18.20
CA ALA A 205 -36.64 16.78 19.17
C ALA A 205 -35.79 15.61 19.70
N TYR A 206 -35.04 14.93 18.82
CA TYR A 206 -34.13 13.87 19.22
C TYR A 206 -33.00 14.39 20.10
N SER A 207 -32.34 15.48 19.71
CA SER A 207 -31.22 16.05 20.47
C SER A 207 -31.65 16.52 21.86
N ALA A 208 -32.79 17.21 21.97
CA ALA A 208 -33.33 17.63 23.26
C ALA A 208 -33.60 16.43 24.19
N TRP A 209 -34.23 15.38 23.67
CA TRP A 209 -34.49 14.16 24.44
C TRP A 209 -33.22 13.39 24.79
N LEU A 210 -32.30 13.23 23.82
CA LEU A 210 -31.07 12.46 23.96
C LEU A 210 -30.19 13.02 25.07
N PHE A 211 -29.90 14.32 25.03
CA PHE A 211 -28.99 14.93 25.99
C PHE A 211 -29.59 15.01 27.40
N ASP A 212 -30.91 15.22 27.51
CA ASP A 212 -31.57 15.19 28.83
C ASP A 212 -31.56 13.80 29.48
N VAL A 213 -31.64 12.73 28.68
CA VAL A 213 -31.51 11.34 29.17
C VAL A 213 -30.04 11.00 29.47
N LEU A 214 -29.11 11.38 28.59
CA LEU A 214 -27.68 11.13 28.79
C LEU A 214 -27.12 11.86 29.99
N ASP A 215 -27.54 13.10 30.25
CA ASP A 215 -27.11 13.84 31.44
C ASP A 215 -27.61 13.17 32.72
N ALA A 216 -28.87 12.69 32.73
CA ALA A 216 -29.41 11.92 33.85
C ALA A 216 -28.69 10.58 34.04
N PHE A 217 -28.24 9.94 32.95
CA PHE A 217 -27.48 8.71 32.99
C PHE A 217 -26.05 8.96 33.51
N SER A 218 -25.35 9.94 32.95
CA SER A 218 -23.96 10.28 33.29
C SER A 218 -23.85 10.74 34.75
N ALA A 219 -24.82 11.49 35.26
CA ALA A 219 -24.86 11.92 36.66
C ALA A 219 -24.95 10.77 37.68
N LYS A 220 -25.36 9.57 37.24
CA LYS A 220 -25.45 8.36 38.09
C LYS A 220 -24.24 7.43 37.95
N GLN A 221 -23.22 7.80 37.16
CA GLN A 221 -21.99 7.03 36.97
C GLN A 221 -20.87 7.54 37.88
N ASP A 222 -20.00 6.64 38.34
CA ASP A 222 -18.73 6.98 39.00
C ASP A 222 -17.56 6.65 38.07
N TYR A 223 -16.97 7.70 37.48
CA TYR A 223 -15.89 7.57 36.50
C TYR A 223 -14.50 7.37 37.12
N THR A 224 -14.37 7.39 38.45
CA THR A 224 -13.07 7.45 39.15
C THR A 224 -12.10 6.32 38.73
N ASN A 225 -12.63 5.12 38.49
CA ASN A 225 -11.84 3.93 38.17
C ASN A 225 -12.11 3.36 36.77
N PHE A 226 -12.70 4.15 35.87
CA PHE A 226 -12.99 3.69 34.51
C PHE A 226 -11.72 3.61 33.67
N SER A 227 -11.57 2.53 32.92
CA SER A 227 -10.59 2.43 31.83
C SER A 227 -10.94 3.39 30.68
N ASN A 228 -9.99 3.64 29.78
CA ASN A 228 -10.22 4.45 28.57
C ASN A 228 -11.41 3.94 27.72
N TYR A 229 -11.68 2.63 27.76
CA TYR A 229 -12.84 2.07 27.07
C TYR A 229 -14.15 2.40 27.81
N GLU A 230 -14.19 2.18 29.13
CA GLU A 230 -15.38 2.44 29.97
C GLU A 230 -15.73 3.92 30.03
N MET A 231 -14.75 4.82 29.90
CA MET A 231 -15.00 6.25 29.82
C MET A 231 -16.02 6.59 28.72
N ARG A 232 -15.99 5.87 27.59
CA ARG A 232 -16.86 6.08 26.42
C ARG A 232 -18.32 5.63 26.59
N LYS A 233 -18.71 5.26 27.82
CA LYS A 233 -20.02 4.66 28.13
C LYS A 233 -21.22 5.47 27.60
N CYS A 234 -21.19 6.80 27.65
CA CYS A 234 -22.30 7.60 27.12
C CYS A 234 -22.44 7.46 25.59
N GLY A 235 -21.33 7.36 24.84
CA GLY A 235 -21.37 7.06 23.41
C GLY A 235 -22.03 5.71 23.11
N PHE A 236 -21.67 4.65 23.85
CA PHE A 236 -22.28 3.32 23.67
C PHE A 236 -23.76 3.30 24.01
N ILE A 237 -24.17 4.03 25.05
CA ILE A 237 -25.57 4.15 25.48
C ILE A 237 -26.37 4.99 24.50
N ALA A 238 -25.78 6.03 23.91
CA ALA A 238 -26.43 6.85 22.89
C ALA A 238 -26.85 6.03 21.66
N GLU A 239 -26.07 5.03 21.25
CA GLU A 239 -26.49 4.13 20.16
C GLU A 239 -27.78 3.36 20.51
N ARG A 240 -27.94 2.96 21.79
CA ARG A 240 -29.16 2.27 22.23
C ARG A 240 -30.29 3.27 22.33
N LEU A 241 -30.03 4.46 22.86
CA LEU A 241 -31.01 5.54 22.93
C LEU A 241 -31.52 5.96 21.55
N PHE A 242 -30.66 6.02 20.53
CA PHE A 242 -31.11 6.28 19.16
C PHE A 242 -32.11 5.22 18.70
N GLY A 243 -31.79 3.94 18.86
CA GLY A 243 -32.70 2.87 18.46
C GLY A 243 -34.02 2.85 19.25
N ILE A 244 -33.98 3.17 20.55
CA ILE A 244 -35.19 3.33 21.38
C ILE A 244 -36.03 4.50 20.87
N TYR A 245 -35.41 5.67 20.66
CA TYR A 245 -36.08 6.86 20.16
C TYR A 245 -36.72 6.61 18.81
N PHE A 246 -35.97 5.97 17.91
CA PHE A 246 -36.41 5.70 16.56
C PHE A 246 -37.55 4.67 16.52
N THR A 247 -37.50 3.65 17.38
CA THR A 247 -38.60 2.68 17.57
C THR A 247 -39.88 3.38 18.04
N HIS A 248 -39.76 4.26 19.04
CA HIS A 248 -40.88 5.06 19.54
C HIS A 248 -41.44 5.97 18.44
N LEU A 249 -40.57 6.65 17.69
CA LEU A 249 -40.95 7.55 16.62
C LEU A 249 -41.71 6.82 15.51
N LEU A 250 -41.23 5.67 15.04
CA LEU A 250 -41.91 4.87 14.02
C LEU A 250 -43.28 4.36 14.48
N ARG A 251 -43.42 4.01 15.77
CA ARG A 251 -44.70 3.57 16.34
C ARG A 251 -45.71 4.72 16.42
N THR A 252 -45.27 5.90 16.84
CA THR A 252 -46.16 7.05 17.09
C THR A 252 -46.42 7.89 15.84
N ARG A 253 -45.52 7.80 14.85
CA ARG A 253 -45.57 8.54 13.58
C ARG A 253 -45.35 7.60 12.39
N PRO A 254 -46.30 6.68 12.13
CA PRO A 254 -46.21 5.73 11.01
C PRO A 254 -46.31 6.41 9.63
N ASP A 255 -46.65 7.70 9.59
CA ASP A 255 -46.71 8.54 8.40
C ASP A 255 -45.33 8.99 7.88
N LEU A 256 -44.28 8.89 8.70
CA LEU A 256 -42.94 9.35 8.33
C LEU A 256 -42.35 8.54 7.20
N LYS A 257 -41.77 9.25 6.23
CA LYS A 257 -41.00 8.65 5.14
C LYS A 257 -39.58 8.39 5.61
N VAL A 258 -39.29 7.11 5.86
CA VAL A 258 -37.97 6.65 6.29
C VAL A 258 -37.27 5.90 5.17
N ARG A 259 -36.02 6.26 4.92
CA ARG A 259 -35.12 5.54 4.02
C ARG A 259 -34.00 4.87 4.81
N TYR A 260 -33.84 3.56 4.61
CA TYR A 260 -32.71 2.80 5.13
C TYR A 260 -31.62 2.68 4.06
N LEU A 261 -30.38 2.98 4.44
CA LEU A 261 -29.21 2.92 3.56
C LEU A 261 -28.08 2.10 4.22
N GLN A 262 -27.16 1.56 3.40
CA GLN A 262 -26.06 0.73 3.92
C GLN A 262 -24.99 1.58 4.59
N ASN A 263 -24.31 1.00 5.57
CA ASN A 263 -23.10 1.59 6.14
C ASN A 263 -21.88 1.23 5.29
N SER A 264 -20.97 2.17 5.04
CA SER A 264 -19.64 1.87 4.52
C SER A 264 -18.57 2.07 5.60
N PHE A 265 -17.44 1.39 5.42
CA PHE A 265 -16.28 1.50 6.31
C PHE A 265 -15.01 1.65 5.48
N PHE A 266 -14.20 2.68 5.77
CA PHE A 266 -12.90 2.90 5.15
C PHE A 266 -11.76 2.43 6.06
N SER A 267 -10.83 1.65 5.50
CA SER A 267 -9.64 1.21 6.24
C SER A 267 -8.58 2.32 6.36
N SER A 268 -8.56 3.27 5.42
CA SER A 268 -7.69 4.44 5.42
C SER A 268 -8.44 5.74 5.72
N LEU A 269 -7.74 6.67 6.37
CA LEU A 269 -8.18 8.06 6.55
C LEU A 269 -7.25 9.07 5.89
N ASP A 270 -6.21 8.58 5.20
CA ASP A 270 -5.20 9.43 4.61
C ASP A 270 -5.78 10.08 3.34
N LYS A 271 -5.22 11.23 2.97
CA LYS A 271 -5.53 11.83 1.67
C LYS A 271 -5.04 10.88 0.57
N PRO A 272 -5.82 10.68 -0.52
CA PRO A 272 -5.36 9.88 -1.65
C PRO A 272 -4.30 10.58 -2.50
N TYR A 273 -3.87 11.77 -2.11
CA TYR A 273 -2.88 12.57 -2.81
C TYR A 273 -2.04 13.41 -1.85
N LEU A 274 -0.92 13.92 -2.36
CA LEU A 274 -0.03 14.85 -1.67
C LEU A 274 0.07 16.17 -2.45
N GLU A 275 0.30 17.25 -1.70
CA GLU A 275 0.72 18.56 -2.20
C GLU A 275 2.23 18.73 -2.11
N PRO A 276 2.91 19.60 -2.88
CA PRO A 276 4.34 19.91 -2.69
C PRO A 276 4.69 20.16 -1.22
N ALA A 277 5.72 19.50 -0.68
CA ALA A 277 6.14 19.72 0.71
C ALA A 277 6.82 21.08 0.93
N PHE A 278 7.35 21.67 -0.14
CA PHE A 278 8.08 22.94 -0.11
C PHE A 278 7.60 23.85 -1.25
N ASP A 279 7.47 25.15 -0.96
CA ASP A 279 7.04 26.16 -1.93
C ASP A 279 8.16 26.53 -2.92
N GLU A 280 9.43 26.45 -2.47
CA GLU A 280 10.60 26.84 -3.25
C GLU A 280 11.61 25.69 -3.35
N HIS A 281 12.27 25.59 -4.51
CA HIS A 281 13.35 24.63 -4.77
C HIS A 281 13.00 23.18 -4.40
N ASN A 282 11.73 22.80 -4.58
CA ASN A 282 11.23 21.47 -4.27
C ASN A 282 11.72 20.43 -5.29
N VAL A 283 12.45 19.42 -4.81
CA VAL A 283 12.93 18.26 -5.57
C VAL A 283 12.13 17.04 -5.12
N PRO A 284 10.99 16.73 -5.77
CA PRO A 284 10.19 15.56 -5.46
C PRO A 284 10.85 14.27 -5.96
N VAL A 285 11.10 13.36 -5.00
CA VAL A 285 11.74 12.08 -5.22
C VAL A 285 10.78 10.98 -4.78
N VAL A 286 10.40 10.12 -5.70
CA VAL A 286 9.41 9.07 -5.47
C VAL A 286 10.10 7.71 -5.45
N MET A 287 9.81 6.89 -4.45
CA MET A 287 10.18 5.48 -4.42
C MET A 287 8.96 4.61 -4.13
N ALA A 288 8.98 3.35 -4.56
CA ALA A 288 8.03 2.34 -4.10
C ALA A 288 8.73 1.26 -3.28
N SER A 289 8.17 0.92 -2.12
CA SER A 289 8.76 -0.10 -1.23
C SER A 289 7.70 -0.88 -0.44
N SER A 290 7.98 -2.16 -0.21
CA SER A 290 7.30 -2.96 0.82
C SER A 290 8.05 -2.88 2.14
N ASN A 291 7.47 -3.45 3.20
CA ASN A 291 8.11 -3.52 4.51
C ASN A 291 9.46 -4.26 4.50
N GLU A 292 9.60 -5.29 3.66
CA GLU A 292 10.80 -6.14 3.56
C GLU A 292 11.95 -5.43 2.84
N TYR A 293 11.64 -4.49 1.95
CA TYR A 293 12.62 -3.70 1.19
C TYR A 293 13.12 -2.46 1.92
N VAL A 294 12.51 -2.12 3.07
CA VAL A 294 12.87 -0.94 3.89
C VAL A 294 14.37 -0.85 4.19
N PRO A 295 15.11 -1.94 4.51
CA PRO A 295 16.54 -1.84 4.76
C PRO A 295 17.33 -1.29 3.57
N PHE A 296 16.95 -1.63 2.34
CA PHE A 296 17.58 -1.14 1.11
C PHE A 296 17.17 0.30 0.80
N LEU A 297 15.88 0.61 0.97
CA LEU A 297 15.38 1.98 0.91
C LEU A 297 16.13 2.89 1.89
N GLY A 298 16.42 2.42 3.11
CA GLY A 298 17.23 3.14 4.09
C GLY A 298 18.64 3.46 3.58
N VAL A 299 19.28 2.55 2.82
CA VAL A 299 20.57 2.82 2.17
C VAL A 299 20.44 3.90 1.10
N LEU A 300 19.40 3.83 0.26
CA LEU A 300 19.13 4.86 -0.75
C LEU A 300 18.92 6.23 -0.09
N LEU A 301 18.05 6.34 0.92
CA LEU A 301 17.81 7.58 1.65
C LEU A 301 19.10 8.13 2.30
N SER A 302 19.87 7.26 2.96
CA SER A 302 21.16 7.65 3.54
C SER A 302 22.12 8.20 2.48
N SER A 303 22.16 7.58 1.30
CA SER A 303 23.01 8.03 0.19
C SER A 303 22.57 9.37 -0.42
N ILE A 304 21.25 9.59 -0.55
CA ILE A 304 20.70 10.89 -0.98
C ILE A 304 21.06 11.97 0.04
N ILE A 305 20.79 11.73 1.32
CA ILE A 305 21.04 12.69 2.40
C ILE A 305 22.52 13.04 2.51
N ALA A 306 23.41 12.06 2.35
CA ALA A 306 24.85 12.27 2.44
C ALA A 306 25.43 13.13 1.31
N ASN A 307 24.76 13.17 0.14
CA ASN A 307 25.23 13.91 -1.04
C ASN A 307 24.39 15.14 -1.39
N ALA A 308 23.31 15.40 -0.66
CA ALA A 308 22.40 16.50 -0.92
C ALA A 308 23.04 17.88 -0.70
N SER A 309 22.73 18.82 -1.59
CA SER A 309 23.06 20.23 -1.44
C SER A 309 22.14 20.91 -0.43
N GLY A 310 22.62 22.00 0.19
CA GLY A 310 21.79 22.90 0.99
C GLY A 310 20.94 23.87 0.16
N GLU A 311 21.11 23.90 -1.16
CA GLU A 311 20.38 24.80 -2.07
C GLU A 311 19.01 24.27 -2.50
N ASN A 312 18.75 22.97 -2.30
CA ASN A 312 17.49 22.33 -2.69
C ASN A 312 16.75 21.79 -1.45
N ASN A 313 15.43 21.71 -1.57
CA ASN A 313 14.57 21.02 -0.62
C ASN A 313 14.14 19.68 -1.23
N TYR A 314 14.31 18.58 -0.50
CA TYR A 314 14.07 17.23 -0.99
C TYR A 314 12.78 16.68 -0.41
N ASP A 315 11.81 16.46 -1.28
CA ASP A 315 10.51 15.94 -0.92
C ASP A 315 10.45 14.46 -1.26
N ILE A 316 10.72 13.63 -0.25
CA ILE A 316 10.81 12.19 -0.37
C ILE A 316 9.43 11.57 -0.16
N ILE A 317 8.93 10.91 -1.20
CA ILE A 317 7.58 10.33 -1.26
C ILE A 317 7.71 8.82 -1.44
N ILE A 318 7.28 8.05 -0.43
CA ILE A 318 7.29 6.59 -0.46
C ILE A 318 5.89 6.07 -0.77
N LEU A 319 5.76 5.40 -1.92
CA LEU A 319 4.62 4.55 -2.25
C LEU A 319 4.75 3.25 -1.43
N SER A 320 4.10 3.24 -0.28
CA SER A 320 4.17 2.18 0.73
C SER A 320 3.22 1.03 0.39
N ASN A 321 3.75 -0.18 0.41
CA ASN A 321 2.96 -1.41 0.40
C ASN A 321 3.12 -2.13 1.75
N GLY A 322 2.37 -1.66 2.74
CA GLY A 322 2.31 -2.27 4.07
C GLY A 322 3.53 -2.04 4.95
N ILE A 323 4.25 -0.91 4.79
CA ILE A 323 5.39 -0.58 5.68
C ILE A 323 4.88 -0.38 7.11
N SER A 324 5.42 -1.17 8.03
CA SER A 324 5.01 -1.17 9.44
C SER A 324 5.32 0.17 10.14
N PRO A 325 4.53 0.56 11.15
CA PRO A 325 4.80 1.78 11.92
C PRO A 325 6.22 1.86 12.48
N THR A 326 6.77 0.73 12.94
CA THR A 326 8.16 0.65 13.42
C THR A 326 9.16 0.99 12.31
N ASN A 327 9.01 0.42 11.12
CA ASN A 327 9.90 0.73 10.00
C ASN A 327 9.75 2.17 9.50
N ARG A 328 8.54 2.74 9.51
CA ARG A 328 8.33 4.17 9.20
C ARG A 328 9.09 5.05 10.19
N GLN A 329 8.96 4.76 11.49
CA GLN A 329 9.68 5.48 12.53
C GLN A 329 11.21 5.38 12.36
N ILE A 330 11.74 4.21 11.98
CA ILE A 330 13.18 4.08 11.70
C ILE A 330 13.58 4.89 10.47
N LEU A 331 12.78 4.91 9.40
CA LEU A 331 13.04 5.75 8.23
C LEU A 331 13.03 7.24 8.58
N GLU A 332 12.11 7.68 9.43
CA GLU A 332 12.08 9.06 9.95
C GLU A 332 13.35 9.41 10.72
N MET A 333 13.87 8.48 11.53
CA MET A 333 15.15 8.64 12.24
C MET A 333 16.35 8.80 11.29
N VAL A 334 16.29 8.26 10.06
CA VAL A 334 17.35 8.47 9.05
C VAL A 334 17.44 9.95 8.64
N LEU A 335 16.33 10.70 8.71
CA LEU A 335 16.25 12.10 8.29
C LEU A 335 16.48 13.10 9.43
N GLU A 336 16.54 12.66 10.69
CA GLU A 336 16.48 13.55 11.84
C GLU A 336 17.50 14.71 11.76
N LYS A 337 16.97 15.94 11.95
CA LYS A 337 17.65 17.25 12.02
C LYS A 337 17.91 17.99 10.69
N ARG A 338 17.18 17.73 9.61
CA ARG A 338 17.30 18.50 8.35
C ARG A 338 15.99 19.17 7.97
N LEU A 339 15.99 20.50 7.93
CA LEU A 339 14.83 21.31 7.55
C LEU A 339 14.53 21.26 6.04
N ASN A 340 15.53 20.92 5.21
CA ASN A 340 15.39 20.83 3.76
C ASN A 340 14.98 19.43 3.27
N PHE A 341 14.43 18.58 4.15
CA PHE A 341 13.94 17.24 3.81
C PHE A 341 12.54 17.01 4.37
N ALA A 342 11.65 16.47 3.55
CA ALA A 342 10.36 15.95 3.97
C ALA A 342 10.28 14.46 3.60
N LEU A 343 9.76 13.63 4.51
CA LEU A 343 9.49 12.21 4.25
C LEU A 343 8.01 11.93 4.44
N ARG A 344 7.37 11.45 3.37
CA ARG A 344 5.92 11.26 3.34
C ARG A 344 5.58 9.94 2.68
N PHE A 345 4.44 9.39 3.07
CA PHE A 345 4.01 8.06 2.65
C PHE A 345 2.65 8.15 1.97
N ILE A 346 2.48 7.39 0.89
CA ILE A 346 1.18 7.08 0.28
C ILE A 346 1.00 5.57 0.38
N GLU A 347 -0.03 5.13 1.11
CA GLU A 347 -0.28 3.70 1.31
C GLU A 347 -1.02 3.10 0.11
N VAL A 348 -0.27 2.58 -0.86
CA VAL A 348 -0.81 2.09 -2.12
C VAL A 348 -1.53 0.75 -2.00
N SER A 349 -1.22 -0.04 -0.96
CA SER A 349 -1.89 -1.32 -0.69
C SER A 349 -3.39 -1.17 -0.38
N GLN A 350 -3.81 0.04 0.00
CA GLN A 350 -5.20 0.37 0.31
C GLN A 350 -5.98 0.90 -0.91
N ILE A 351 -5.29 1.20 -2.00
CA ILE A 351 -5.85 1.81 -3.22
C ILE A 351 -5.90 0.78 -4.34
N LEU A 352 -4.81 0.04 -4.54
CA LEU A 352 -4.68 -0.99 -5.55
C LEU A 352 -4.76 -2.36 -4.87
N THR A 353 -5.75 -3.17 -5.25
CA THR A 353 -5.84 -4.54 -4.78
C THR A 353 -5.25 -5.51 -5.80
N SER A 354 -4.79 -6.68 -5.36
CA SER A 354 -4.27 -7.70 -6.28
C SER A 354 -5.31 -8.20 -7.30
N SER A 355 -6.60 -8.00 -7.04
CA SER A 355 -7.69 -8.29 -8.00
C SER A 355 -7.75 -7.31 -9.17
N ASP A 356 -7.13 -6.14 -9.04
CA ASP A 356 -7.10 -5.10 -10.08
C ASP A 356 -5.89 -5.28 -11.02
N LEU A 357 -5.08 -6.33 -10.83
CA LEU A 357 -3.81 -6.58 -11.51
C LEU A 357 -3.79 -7.94 -12.22
N PRO A 358 -2.96 -8.14 -13.26
CA PRO A 358 -2.95 -9.35 -14.05
C PRO A 358 -2.59 -10.59 -13.23
N SER A 359 -3.30 -11.69 -13.47
CA SER A 359 -3.25 -12.93 -12.68
C SER A 359 -1.94 -13.73 -12.82
N LYS A 360 -1.12 -13.43 -13.84
CA LYS A 360 0.16 -14.10 -14.04
C LYS A 360 1.25 -13.34 -13.29
N HIS A 361 1.80 -14.05 -12.32
CA HIS A 361 2.86 -13.63 -11.40
C HIS A 361 2.29 -12.83 -10.22
N HIS A 362 2.74 -13.14 -9.02
CA HIS A 362 2.46 -12.39 -7.80
C HIS A 362 3.13 -11.01 -7.90
N ILE A 363 2.65 -10.16 -8.83
CA ILE A 363 3.25 -8.86 -9.10
C ILE A 363 2.83 -7.95 -7.96
N SER A 364 3.82 -7.35 -7.31
CA SER A 364 3.57 -6.51 -6.16
C SER A 364 2.84 -5.24 -6.58
N VAL A 365 1.90 -4.82 -5.74
CA VAL A 365 1.22 -3.51 -5.82
C VAL A 365 2.22 -2.36 -6.03
N THR A 366 3.44 -2.49 -5.49
CA THR A 366 4.53 -1.52 -5.64
C THR A 366 4.98 -1.29 -7.08
N THR A 367 4.97 -2.31 -7.94
CA THR A 367 5.47 -2.20 -9.32
C THR A 367 4.57 -1.30 -10.17
N HIS A 368 3.25 -1.41 -10.00
CA HIS A 368 2.26 -0.64 -10.76
C HIS A 368 1.91 0.71 -10.13
N ALA A 369 2.28 0.93 -8.87
CA ALA A 369 2.00 2.16 -8.13
C ALA A 369 2.51 3.42 -8.83
N ARG A 370 3.58 3.33 -9.65
CA ARG A 370 4.12 4.46 -10.41
C ARG A 370 3.13 5.05 -11.43
N TYR A 371 2.17 4.27 -11.93
CA TYR A 371 1.12 4.78 -12.84
C TYR A 371 0.15 5.72 -12.15
N MET A 372 -0.05 5.50 -10.85
CA MET A 372 -0.94 6.31 -10.02
C MET A 372 -0.31 7.64 -9.62
N LEU A 373 0.95 7.93 -9.97
CA LEU A 373 1.57 9.24 -9.67
C LEU A 373 0.80 10.41 -10.29
N THR A 374 0.15 10.17 -11.43
CA THR A 374 -0.75 11.16 -12.04
C THR A 374 -2.02 11.41 -11.22
N GLU A 375 -2.38 10.57 -10.26
CA GLU A 375 -3.52 10.81 -9.37
C GLU A 375 -3.05 11.22 -7.97
N PHE A 376 -1.99 10.60 -7.48
CA PHE A 376 -1.42 10.83 -6.16
C PHE A 376 -0.73 12.18 -6.02
N LEU A 377 -0.23 12.77 -7.10
CA LEU A 377 0.58 13.99 -7.08
C LEU A 377 -0.02 15.08 -7.99
N PRO A 378 -1.28 15.49 -7.79
CA PRO A 378 -2.04 16.33 -8.73
C PRO A 378 -1.36 17.65 -9.06
N ASN A 379 -0.67 18.26 -8.09
CA ASN A 379 -0.01 19.56 -8.22
C ASN A 379 1.53 19.43 -8.38
N TYR A 380 2.00 18.28 -8.87
CA TYR A 380 3.39 18.07 -9.25
C TYR A 380 3.50 17.97 -10.76
N HIS A 381 4.37 18.77 -11.34
CA HIS A 381 4.64 18.81 -12.78
C HIS A 381 5.67 17.78 -13.22
N LYS A 382 6.71 17.58 -12.38
CA LYS A 382 7.84 16.69 -12.66
C LYS A 382 8.30 16.01 -11.37
N VAL A 383 8.63 14.72 -11.45
CA VAL A 383 9.16 13.93 -10.32
C VAL A 383 10.36 13.08 -10.73
N LEU A 384 11.29 12.85 -9.81
CA LEU A 384 12.36 11.86 -9.97
C LEU A 384 11.94 10.54 -9.30
N TYR A 385 11.69 9.50 -10.07
CA TYR A 385 11.39 8.16 -9.57
C TYR A 385 12.66 7.32 -9.48
N LEU A 386 12.86 6.65 -8.34
CA LEU A 386 13.98 5.75 -8.05
C LEU A 386 13.48 4.42 -7.46
N ASP A 387 13.99 3.31 -7.96
CA ASP A 387 13.81 2.00 -7.31
C ASP A 387 14.56 1.95 -5.96
N SER A 388 14.05 1.15 -5.01
CA SER A 388 14.56 1.11 -3.62
C SER A 388 15.93 0.45 -3.47
N ASP A 389 16.46 -0.21 -4.50
CA ASP A 389 17.77 -0.88 -4.55
C ASP A 389 18.83 -0.06 -5.31
N ILE A 390 18.65 1.26 -5.34
CA ILE A 390 19.59 2.24 -5.88
C ILE A 390 20.46 2.84 -4.76
N VAL A 391 21.67 3.25 -5.12
CA VAL A 391 22.53 4.11 -4.29
C VAL A 391 22.91 5.35 -5.08
N ALA A 392 22.71 6.52 -4.48
CA ALA A 392 23.06 7.81 -5.04
C ALA A 392 24.42 8.30 -4.51
N ASP A 393 25.41 8.45 -5.38
CA ASP A 393 26.77 8.93 -5.05
C ASP A 393 27.03 10.38 -5.49
N VAL A 394 25.96 11.13 -5.72
CA VAL A 394 25.94 12.56 -6.06
C VAL A 394 24.63 13.19 -5.58
N ASP A 395 24.54 14.53 -5.67
CA ASP A 395 23.27 15.23 -5.48
C ASP A 395 22.29 14.88 -6.62
N ILE A 396 21.18 14.24 -6.27
CA ILE A 396 20.13 13.85 -7.23
C ILE A 396 19.35 15.04 -7.79
N ALA A 397 19.44 16.22 -7.17
CA ALA A 397 18.87 17.43 -7.72
C ALA A 397 19.48 17.79 -9.09
N GLU A 398 20.75 17.43 -9.34
CA GLU A 398 21.38 17.59 -10.66
C GLU A 398 20.59 16.86 -11.76
N LEU A 399 20.09 15.66 -11.47
CA LEU A 399 19.26 14.90 -12.42
C LEU A 399 17.88 15.54 -12.54
N TYR A 400 17.26 15.88 -11.40
CA TYR A 400 15.92 16.49 -11.39
C TYR A 400 15.84 17.76 -12.24
N HIS A 401 16.86 18.60 -12.19
CA HIS A 401 16.94 19.86 -12.95
C HIS A 401 17.17 19.67 -14.46
N THR A 402 17.33 18.43 -14.94
CA THR A 402 17.35 18.15 -16.38
C THR A 402 16.03 18.57 -17.02
N ASP A 403 16.13 19.31 -18.12
CA ASP A 403 14.97 19.71 -18.91
C ASP A 403 14.42 18.53 -19.74
N ILE A 404 13.13 18.26 -19.52
CA ILE A 404 12.34 17.22 -20.18
C ILE A 404 10.96 17.74 -20.62
N GLU A 405 10.77 19.06 -20.78
CA GLU A 405 9.46 19.66 -21.09
C GLU A 405 8.80 19.04 -22.34
N ASP A 406 9.58 18.80 -23.39
CA ASP A 406 9.13 18.18 -24.65
C ASP A 406 8.97 16.64 -24.60
N TYR A 407 9.31 16.02 -23.47
CA TYR A 407 9.39 14.57 -23.31
C TYR A 407 8.44 14.07 -22.23
N MET A 408 8.01 12.82 -22.33
CA MET A 408 7.20 12.19 -21.27
C MET A 408 8.07 11.73 -20.11
N VAL A 409 9.28 11.24 -20.41
CA VAL A 409 10.25 10.78 -19.43
C VAL A 409 11.68 11.09 -19.85
N GLY A 410 12.55 11.34 -18.88
CA GLY A 410 13.99 11.19 -18.99
C GLY A 410 14.41 9.83 -18.46
N ALA A 411 15.12 9.03 -19.26
CA ALA A 411 15.50 7.67 -18.90
C ALA A 411 16.86 7.26 -19.49
N VAL A 412 17.45 6.21 -18.91
CA VAL A 412 18.73 5.64 -19.33
C VAL A 412 18.49 4.37 -20.14
N ARG A 413 19.16 4.24 -21.30
CA ARG A 413 19.08 3.03 -22.12
C ARG A 413 19.55 1.80 -21.36
N ASP A 414 18.80 0.70 -21.46
CA ASP A 414 19.11 -0.54 -20.78
C ASP A 414 20.13 -1.35 -21.57
N THR A 415 21.38 -1.34 -21.11
CA THR A 415 22.49 -2.06 -21.75
C THR A 415 22.31 -3.59 -21.66
N VAL A 416 21.62 -4.09 -20.62
CA VAL A 416 21.34 -5.52 -20.42
C VAL A 416 20.35 -6.02 -21.48
N VAL A 417 19.23 -5.31 -21.63
CA VAL A 417 18.18 -5.65 -22.61
C VAL A 417 18.70 -5.51 -24.05
N ALA A 418 19.48 -4.46 -24.33
CA ALA A 418 20.15 -4.31 -25.63
C ALA A 418 21.10 -5.48 -25.93
N GLY A 419 21.78 -5.99 -24.90
CA GLY A 419 22.59 -7.20 -24.96
C GLY A 419 21.78 -8.46 -25.27
N TRP A 420 20.72 -8.70 -24.50
CA TRP A 420 19.77 -9.80 -24.70
C TRP A 420 19.12 -9.79 -26.08
N TYR A 421 18.80 -8.61 -26.63
CA TYR A 421 18.27 -8.47 -27.99
C TYR A 421 19.24 -9.00 -29.05
N LYS A 422 20.55 -8.81 -28.86
CA LYS A 422 21.59 -9.25 -29.79
C LYS A 422 22.14 -10.65 -29.53
N MET A 423 21.90 -11.20 -28.35
CA MET A 423 22.42 -12.51 -27.98
C MET A 423 21.74 -13.63 -28.79
N PRO A 424 22.50 -14.48 -29.51
CA PRO A 424 21.93 -15.56 -30.31
C PRO A 424 21.08 -16.52 -29.48
N GLY A 425 19.85 -16.79 -29.93
CA GLY A 425 18.92 -17.73 -29.30
C GLY A 425 18.20 -17.21 -28.05
N HIS A 426 18.46 -15.96 -27.62
CA HIS A 426 17.75 -15.37 -26.49
C HIS A 426 16.32 -14.94 -26.91
N PRO A 427 15.28 -15.19 -26.09
CA PRO A 427 13.88 -14.90 -26.45
C PRO A 427 13.58 -13.40 -26.59
N GLN A 428 14.40 -12.53 -25.99
CA GLN A 428 14.22 -11.06 -26.01
C GLN A 428 14.07 -10.50 -27.43
N LYS A 429 14.87 -10.99 -28.40
CA LYS A 429 14.79 -10.49 -29.77
C LYS A 429 13.41 -10.70 -30.39
N GLN A 430 12.94 -11.96 -30.34
CA GLN A 430 11.63 -12.31 -30.88
C GLN A 430 10.53 -11.51 -30.18
N TYR A 431 10.60 -11.42 -28.85
CA TYR A 431 9.64 -10.64 -28.07
C TYR A 431 9.57 -9.18 -28.51
N MET A 432 10.72 -8.50 -28.61
CA MET A 432 10.76 -7.09 -29.01
C MET A 432 10.28 -6.87 -30.44
N ASP A 433 10.62 -7.77 -31.36
CA ASP A 433 10.21 -7.65 -32.77
C ASP A 433 8.71 -7.95 -32.99
N THR A 434 8.12 -8.85 -32.18
CA THR A 434 6.73 -9.32 -32.41
C THR A 434 5.68 -8.75 -31.45
N VAL A 435 6.07 -8.38 -30.24
CA VAL A 435 5.15 -7.91 -29.19
C VAL A 435 5.36 -6.42 -28.92
N LEU A 436 6.55 -6.01 -28.48
CA LEU A 436 6.80 -4.63 -28.04
C LEU A 436 6.87 -3.63 -29.21
N LYS A 437 7.49 -4.03 -30.33
CA LYS A 437 7.53 -3.29 -31.60
C LYS A 437 7.96 -1.82 -31.49
N MET A 438 8.98 -1.55 -30.66
CA MET A 438 9.58 -0.21 -30.59
C MET A 438 10.18 0.18 -31.95
N ARG A 439 10.19 1.49 -32.23
CA ARG A 439 10.82 2.06 -33.44
C ARG A 439 12.30 1.66 -33.57
N ASP A 440 12.98 1.60 -32.43
CA ASP A 440 14.37 1.14 -32.32
C ASP A 440 14.53 0.32 -31.03
N PRO A 441 14.83 -0.99 -31.10
CA PRO A 441 14.97 -1.84 -29.92
C PRO A 441 16.16 -1.44 -29.02
N PHE A 442 17.14 -0.68 -29.52
CA PHE A 442 18.25 -0.18 -28.70
C PHE A 442 17.90 1.09 -27.89
N ASN A 443 16.69 1.62 -28.09
CA ASN A 443 16.11 2.68 -27.27
C ASN A 443 15.22 2.13 -26.14
N TYR A 444 15.33 0.84 -25.82
CA TYR A 444 14.69 0.33 -24.61
C TYR A 444 15.40 0.90 -23.36
N PHE A 445 14.65 1.44 -22.39
CA PHE A 445 15.18 2.01 -21.15
C PHE A 445 14.85 1.17 -19.92
N ASN A 446 15.70 1.29 -18.91
CA ASN A 446 15.48 0.70 -17.59
C ASN A 446 14.55 1.61 -16.76
N ALA A 447 13.56 1.03 -16.09
CA ALA A 447 12.55 1.78 -15.33
C ALA A 447 12.94 2.10 -13.89
N GLY A 448 14.13 1.71 -13.42
CA GLY A 448 14.56 1.99 -12.05
C GLY A 448 14.96 3.43 -11.78
N VAL A 449 15.28 4.20 -12.83
CA VAL A 449 15.55 5.64 -12.73
C VAL A 449 14.77 6.36 -13.82
N LEU A 450 13.78 7.15 -13.43
CA LEU A 450 12.93 7.90 -14.36
C LEU A 450 12.75 9.34 -13.88
N LEU A 451 13.05 10.30 -14.74
CA LEU A 451 12.58 11.66 -14.56
C LEU A 451 11.24 11.79 -15.28
N MET A 452 10.14 11.86 -14.56
CA MET A 452 8.79 11.76 -15.13
C MET A 452 8.14 13.14 -15.26
N ASN A 453 7.69 13.49 -16.47
CA ASN A 453 6.88 14.67 -16.73
C ASN A 453 5.40 14.31 -16.53
N LEU A 454 4.87 14.63 -15.36
CA LEU A 454 3.50 14.26 -14.99
C LEU A 454 2.47 15.02 -15.82
N ASP A 455 2.74 16.25 -16.24
CA ASP A 455 1.83 17.01 -17.11
C ASP A 455 1.70 16.35 -18.48
N ALA A 456 2.82 15.98 -19.11
CA ALA A 456 2.83 15.31 -20.40
C ALA A 456 2.18 13.93 -20.37
N MET A 457 2.27 13.23 -19.22
CA MET A 457 1.59 11.97 -18.93
C MET A 457 0.07 12.16 -18.78
N ARG A 458 -0.37 13.07 -17.89
CA ARG A 458 -1.80 13.40 -17.65
C ARG A 458 -2.52 13.82 -18.93
N ALA A 459 -1.84 14.55 -19.81
CA ALA A 459 -2.42 15.01 -21.08
C ALA A 459 -2.75 13.87 -22.06
N ARG A 460 -2.32 12.63 -21.79
CA ARG A 460 -2.41 11.51 -22.73
C ARG A 460 -3.06 10.27 -22.15
N PHE A 461 -2.86 10.01 -20.87
CA PHE A 461 -3.29 8.78 -20.22
C PHE A 461 -3.86 9.11 -18.85
N SER A 462 -5.02 8.53 -18.52
CA SER A 462 -5.44 8.41 -17.13
C SER A 462 -4.64 7.31 -16.43
N ALA A 463 -4.56 7.31 -15.10
CA ALA A 463 -3.91 6.22 -14.38
C ALA A 463 -4.63 4.88 -14.64
N LYS A 464 -5.96 4.91 -14.80
CA LYS A 464 -6.76 3.76 -15.20
C LYS A 464 -6.32 3.20 -16.57
N ASP A 465 -6.10 4.04 -17.58
CA ASP A 465 -5.65 3.57 -18.90
C ASP A 465 -4.32 2.81 -18.80
N LEU A 466 -3.41 3.31 -17.96
CA LEU A 466 -2.09 2.69 -17.75
C LEU A 466 -2.21 1.37 -16.99
N LEU A 467 -3.06 1.30 -15.97
CA LEU A 467 -3.34 0.08 -15.23
C LEU A 467 -4.00 -0.98 -16.13
N ASP A 468 -5.03 -0.61 -16.89
CA ASP A 468 -5.70 -1.50 -17.84
C ASP A 468 -4.71 -2.05 -18.88
N LEU A 469 -3.80 -1.21 -19.37
CA LEU A 469 -2.76 -1.62 -20.31
C LEU A 469 -1.77 -2.59 -19.67
N ALA A 470 -1.39 -2.35 -18.41
CA ALA A 470 -0.48 -3.21 -17.67
C ALA A 470 -1.08 -4.58 -17.33
N CYS A 471 -2.42 -4.69 -17.29
CA CYS A 471 -3.14 -5.95 -17.12
C CYS A 471 -3.05 -6.93 -18.30
N ASP A 472 -2.42 -6.56 -19.41
CA ASP A 472 -2.19 -7.47 -20.53
C ASP A 472 -1.01 -8.42 -20.27
N ASP A 473 -1.28 -9.73 -20.21
CA ASP A 473 -0.30 -10.79 -19.98
C ASP A 473 0.84 -10.85 -21.03
N LYS A 474 0.79 -10.06 -22.10
CA LYS A 474 1.83 -10.03 -23.13
C LYS A 474 3.15 -9.43 -22.65
N TRP A 475 3.16 -8.62 -21.59
CA TRP A 475 4.34 -7.86 -21.18
C TRP A 475 5.38 -8.74 -20.47
N MET A 476 6.56 -8.91 -21.08
CA MET A 476 7.66 -9.72 -20.54
C MET A 476 8.29 -9.09 -19.29
N TRP A 477 8.47 -7.77 -19.30
CA TRP A 477 9.05 -6.97 -18.22
C TRP A 477 8.03 -6.01 -17.59
N LEU A 478 6.76 -6.40 -17.60
CA LEU A 478 5.68 -5.75 -16.87
C LEU A 478 5.59 -4.24 -17.12
N ASP A 479 5.72 -3.44 -16.07
CA ASP A 479 5.58 -1.99 -16.09
C ASP A 479 6.66 -1.31 -16.95
N GLN A 480 7.89 -1.83 -16.94
CA GLN A 480 8.96 -1.32 -17.77
C GLN A 480 8.63 -1.42 -19.27
N ASP A 481 7.97 -2.51 -19.71
CA ASP A 481 7.57 -2.67 -21.10
C ASP A 481 6.42 -1.72 -21.49
N VAL A 482 5.44 -1.56 -20.61
CA VAL A 482 4.33 -0.61 -20.81
C VAL A 482 4.88 0.81 -20.96
N LEU A 483 5.79 1.23 -20.07
CA LEU A 483 6.43 2.54 -20.13
C LEU A 483 7.25 2.73 -21.42
N ASN A 484 8.04 1.73 -21.81
CA ASN A 484 8.80 1.76 -23.07
C ASN A 484 7.88 1.85 -24.29
N SER A 485 6.74 1.16 -24.26
CA SER A 485 5.73 1.19 -25.33
C SER A 485 5.07 2.56 -25.47
N ILE A 486 4.57 3.15 -24.38
CA ILE A 486 3.82 4.42 -24.43
C ILE A 486 4.73 5.64 -24.61
N CYS A 487 6.00 5.55 -24.17
CA CYS A 487 6.97 6.64 -24.27
C CYS A 487 7.83 6.59 -25.54
N ASP A 488 7.67 5.60 -26.42
CA ASP A 488 8.52 5.44 -27.60
C ASP A 488 8.51 6.70 -28.49
N GLY A 489 9.71 7.24 -28.74
CA GLY A 489 9.92 8.51 -29.44
C GLY A 489 9.66 9.78 -28.62
N ARG A 490 9.40 9.67 -27.31
CA ARG A 490 9.18 10.78 -26.37
C ARG A 490 10.03 10.66 -25.10
N VAL A 491 11.24 10.13 -25.25
CA VAL A 491 12.22 9.95 -24.16
C VAL A 491 13.38 10.93 -24.31
N LYS A 492 13.70 11.66 -23.25
CA LYS A 492 14.99 12.34 -23.11
C LYS A 492 16.04 11.33 -22.68
N TRP A 493 17.03 11.08 -23.54
CA TRP A 493 18.10 10.13 -23.23
C TRP A 493 19.09 10.71 -22.23
N LEU A 494 19.16 10.10 -21.06
CA LEU A 494 20.10 10.43 -20.00
C LEU A 494 21.43 9.67 -20.17
N SER A 495 22.51 10.20 -19.59
CA SER A 495 23.82 9.53 -19.54
C SER A 495 23.73 8.21 -18.77
N GLN A 496 24.53 7.21 -19.16
CA GLN A 496 24.63 5.92 -18.47
C GLN A 496 25.07 6.06 -17.00
N GLU A 497 25.76 7.16 -16.64
CA GLU A 497 26.17 7.47 -15.27
C GLU A 497 24.98 7.55 -14.29
N TRP A 498 23.79 7.89 -14.79
CA TRP A 498 22.56 8.04 -14.02
C TRP A 498 21.81 6.72 -13.79
N ASN A 499 22.25 5.59 -14.33
CA ASN A 499 21.68 4.28 -14.00
C ASN A 499 22.70 3.18 -14.34
N VAL A 500 23.72 3.04 -13.50
CA VAL A 500 24.76 2.02 -13.67
C VAL A 500 24.27 0.71 -13.07
N MET A 501 23.85 -0.22 -13.94
CA MET A 501 23.46 -1.57 -13.54
C MET A 501 24.63 -2.33 -12.94
N ALA A 502 24.55 -2.69 -11.66
CA ALA A 502 25.51 -3.55 -10.99
C ALA A 502 25.19 -5.04 -11.26
N HIS A 503 26.21 -5.89 -11.23
CA HIS A 503 26.07 -7.32 -11.51
C HIS A 503 26.54 -8.16 -10.33
N ALA A 504 25.77 -9.20 -10.01
CA ALA A 504 26.13 -10.21 -9.02
C ALA A 504 27.28 -11.12 -9.46
N ASP A 505 27.34 -11.47 -10.75
CA ASP A 505 28.41 -12.31 -11.32
C ASP A 505 29.42 -11.43 -12.06
N LEU A 506 30.69 -11.52 -11.68
CA LEU A 506 31.79 -10.80 -12.33
C LEU A 506 32.35 -11.52 -13.56
N ASN A 507 31.86 -12.71 -13.93
CA ASN A 507 32.32 -13.44 -15.11
C ASN A 507 32.08 -12.63 -16.39
N PRO A 508 33.15 -12.18 -17.09
CA PRO A 508 33.02 -11.29 -18.24
C PRO A 508 32.43 -11.98 -19.48
N TYR A 509 32.43 -13.32 -19.53
CA TYR A 509 31.94 -14.09 -20.67
C TYR A 509 30.44 -14.46 -20.58
N ALA A 510 29.81 -14.18 -19.45
CA ALA A 510 28.39 -14.48 -19.19
C ALA A 510 27.48 -13.24 -19.17
N LYS A 511 28.03 -12.07 -19.52
CA LYS A 511 27.39 -10.77 -19.38
C LYS A 511 26.63 -10.33 -20.65
N PRO A 512 25.30 -10.10 -20.59
CA PRO A 512 24.51 -9.65 -21.73
C PRO A 512 25.06 -8.38 -22.39
N GLU A 513 25.59 -7.46 -21.58
CA GLU A 513 26.14 -6.15 -21.99
C GLU A 513 27.30 -6.31 -22.99
N GLY A 514 27.97 -7.47 -22.97
CA GLY A 514 28.99 -7.86 -23.95
C GLY A 514 28.48 -7.89 -25.39
N PHE A 515 27.19 -8.16 -25.59
CA PHE A 515 26.54 -8.27 -26.90
C PHE A 515 25.94 -6.95 -27.40
N ALA A 516 25.77 -5.97 -26.51
CA ALA A 516 25.19 -4.67 -26.82
C ALA A 516 25.98 -3.92 -27.92
N PRO A 517 25.38 -2.95 -28.63
CA PRO A 517 26.11 -2.11 -29.58
C PRO A 517 27.33 -1.44 -28.94
N LYS A 518 28.44 -1.37 -29.67
CA LYS A 518 29.72 -0.85 -29.16
C LYS A 518 29.58 0.54 -28.51
N TRP A 519 28.82 1.45 -29.12
CA TRP A 519 28.64 2.80 -28.59
C TRP A 519 27.95 2.81 -27.22
N LEU A 520 27.02 1.88 -26.97
CA LEU A 520 26.30 1.77 -25.69
C LEU A 520 27.19 1.10 -24.64
N GLN A 521 27.92 0.05 -25.05
CA GLN A 521 28.91 -0.60 -24.19
C GLN A 521 30.03 0.37 -23.77
N ASP A 522 30.56 1.17 -24.69
CA ASP A 522 31.59 2.18 -24.39
C ASP A 522 31.04 3.23 -23.41
N ALA A 523 29.80 3.68 -23.60
CA ALA A 523 29.13 4.62 -22.69
C ALA A 523 28.91 4.01 -21.28
N TYR A 524 28.45 2.75 -21.21
CA TYR A 524 28.27 2.03 -19.95
C TYR A 524 29.60 1.80 -19.22
N ASN A 525 30.64 1.35 -19.93
CA ASN A 525 31.96 1.14 -19.33
C ASN A 525 32.55 2.43 -18.78
N LYS A 526 32.40 3.55 -19.51
CA LYS A 526 32.81 4.87 -19.02
C LYS A 526 32.02 5.29 -17.78
N ALA A 527 30.71 5.04 -17.76
CA ALA A 527 29.86 5.36 -16.62
C ALA A 527 30.25 4.60 -15.35
N LYS A 528 30.77 3.38 -15.46
CA LYS A 528 31.27 2.60 -14.31
C LYS A 528 32.50 3.19 -13.64
N GLU A 529 33.30 3.98 -14.35
CA GLU A 529 34.49 4.62 -13.77
C GLU A 529 34.11 5.71 -12.76
N LYS A 530 32.97 6.37 -12.98
CA LYS A 530 32.44 7.42 -12.12
C LYS A 530 30.90 7.39 -12.12
N PRO A 531 30.29 6.39 -11.44
CA PRO A 531 28.84 6.27 -11.40
C PRO A 531 28.22 7.42 -10.58
N LYS A 532 27.04 7.88 -10.99
CA LYS A 532 26.22 8.81 -10.20
C LYS A 532 25.14 8.07 -9.43
N LEU A 533 24.40 7.20 -10.11
CA LEU A 533 23.45 6.27 -9.50
C LEU A 533 23.87 4.83 -9.83
N ILE A 534 23.97 4.00 -8.79
CA ILE A 534 24.28 2.57 -8.92
C ILE A 534 23.00 1.79 -8.62
N HIS A 535 22.58 0.95 -9.57
CA HIS A 535 21.36 0.15 -9.45
C HIS A 535 21.72 -1.31 -9.18
N TYR A 536 21.46 -1.77 -7.96
CA TYR A 536 21.76 -3.14 -7.54
C TYR A 536 20.55 -4.07 -7.75
N ALA A 537 20.07 -4.15 -8.99
CA ALA A 537 18.84 -4.87 -9.31
C ALA A 537 18.83 -6.33 -8.80
N GLY A 538 17.85 -6.65 -7.96
CA GLY A 538 17.55 -8.01 -7.50
C GLY A 538 18.72 -8.72 -6.80
N ARG A 539 19.30 -9.75 -7.45
CA ARG A 539 20.41 -10.52 -6.84
C ARG A 539 21.72 -9.76 -6.75
N ALA A 540 21.85 -8.60 -7.42
CA ALA A 540 23.05 -7.78 -7.36
C ALA A 540 23.19 -6.98 -6.06
N ILE A 541 22.14 -6.92 -5.21
CA ILE A 541 22.22 -6.27 -3.89
C ILE A 541 23.38 -6.90 -3.10
N PRO A 542 24.32 -6.09 -2.56
CA PRO A 542 25.53 -6.62 -1.91
C PRO A 542 25.30 -7.51 -0.68
N CYS A 543 24.11 -7.45 -0.07
CA CYS A 543 23.68 -8.39 0.96
C CYS A 543 23.45 -9.81 0.41
N TYR A 544 23.12 -9.94 -0.87
CA TYR A 544 22.90 -11.22 -1.56
C TYR A 544 24.08 -11.61 -2.46
N ALA A 545 24.89 -10.65 -2.90
CA ALA A 545 26.08 -10.85 -3.71
C ALA A 545 27.25 -10.03 -3.12
N PRO A 546 28.02 -10.58 -2.17
CA PRO A 546 29.07 -9.85 -1.47
C PRO A 546 30.19 -9.33 -2.39
N ASP A 547 30.37 -9.98 -3.54
CA ASP A 547 31.33 -9.68 -4.60
C ASP A 547 30.70 -8.96 -5.81
N ALA A 548 29.48 -8.44 -5.66
CA ALA A 548 28.83 -7.65 -6.69
C ALA A 548 29.68 -6.45 -7.12
N ASP A 549 29.48 -6.02 -8.36
CA ASP A 549 30.14 -4.81 -8.87
C ASP A 549 29.85 -3.59 -7.98
N LEU A 550 30.85 -2.72 -7.79
CA LEU A 550 30.73 -1.50 -6.98
C LEU A 550 30.23 -1.70 -5.53
N TYR A 551 30.30 -2.92 -4.96
CA TYR A 551 29.71 -3.23 -3.64
C TYR A 551 30.16 -2.32 -2.50
N TRP A 552 31.38 -1.78 -2.56
CA TRP A 552 31.93 -0.91 -1.51
C TRP A 552 31.15 0.41 -1.36
N ILE A 553 30.52 0.89 -2.44
CA ILE A 553 29.69 2.11 -2.43
C ILE A 553 28.42 1.85 -1.62
N PHE A 554 27.71 0.75 -1.88
CA PHE A 554 26.55 0.33 -1.07
C PHE A 554 26.90 0.23 0.41
N TRP A 555 27.97 -0.50 0.75
CA TRP A 555 28.35 -0.70 2.16
C TRP A 555 28.87 0.57 2.85
N ARG A 556 29.31 1.59 2.09
CA ARG A 556 29.66 2.91 2.65
C ARG A 556 28.44 3.60 3.26
N TYR A 557 27.29 3.55 2.59
CA TYR A 557 26.05 4.14 3.09
C TYR A 557 25.29 3.21 4.03
N ALA A 558 25.26 1.91 3.77
CA ALA A 558 24.57 0.94 4.62
C ALA A 558 25.00 1.02 6.10
N ARG A 559 26.30 1.24 6.35
CA ARG A 559 26.89 1.41 7.68
C ARG A 559 26.39 2.64 8.46
N GLN A 560 25.77 3.59 7.78
CA GLN A 560 25.25 4.83 8.38
C GLN A 560 23.77 4.72 8.74
N THR A 561 23.15 3.58 8.44
CA THR A 561 21.72 3.33 8.67
C THR A 561 21.50 2.52 9.95
N GLN A 562 20.33 2.68 10.56
CA GLN A 562 19.82 1.85 11.66
C GLN A 562 19.49 0.42 11.20
N PHE A 563 19.57 0.14 9.89
CA PHE A 563 19.36 -1.18 9.31
C PHE A 563 20.66 -1.97 9.13
N TYR A 564 21.82 -1.43 9.51
CA TYR A 564 23.12 -2.06 9.22
C TYR A 564 23.21 -3.50 9.77
N GLU A 565 22.81 -3.73 11.01
CA GLU A 565 22.80 -5.05 11.64
C GLU A 565 21.84 -6.01 10.92
N GLN A 566 20.71 -5.51 10.44
CA GLN A 566 19.76 -6.30 9.66
C GLN A 566 20.33 -6.67 8.28
N LEU A 567 21.04 -5.75 7.62
CA LEU A 567 21.71 -6.00 6.35
C LEU A 567 22.86 -7.01 6.49
N LEU A 568 23.60 -6.98 7.61
CA LEU A 568 24.60 -8.00 7.95
C LEU A 568 23.95 -9.36 8.21
N PHE A 569 22.77 -9.39 8.83
CA PHE A 569 22.02 -10.61 9.02
C PHE A 569 21.61 -11.24 7.68
N PHE A 570 21.12 -10.45 6.72
CA PHE A 570 20.82 -10.94 5.36
C PHE A 570 22.06 -11.53 4.67
N LEU A 571 23.19 -10.83 4.79
CA LEU A 571 24.48 -11.31 4.27
C LEU A 571 24.89 -12.65 4.86
N ALA A 572 24.75 -12.82 6.18
CA ALA A 572 25.07 -14.06 6.86
C ALA A 572 24.14 -15.21 6.46
N GLN A 573 22.85 -14.93 6.26
CA GLN A 573 21.88 -15.92 5.78
C GLN A 573 22.24 -16.41 4.37
N GLU A 574 22.52 -15.50 3.44
CA GLU A 574 22.89 -15.86 2.07
C GLU A 574 24.21 -16.65 2.03
N ALA A 575 25.22 -16.25 2.82
CA ALA A 575 26.47 -17.00 2.93
C ALA A 575 26.23 -18.47 3.38
N GLY A 576 25.31 -18.67 4.33
CA GLY A 576 24.89 -20.00 4.77
C GLY A 576 24.17 -20.80 3.67
N GLU A 577 23.32 -20.16 2.87
CA GLU A 577 22.67 -20.81 1.72
C GLU A 577 23.66 -21.19 0.62
N LEU A 578 24.57 -20.29 0.26
CA LEU A 578 25.61 -20.53 -0.75
C LEU A 578 26.49 -21.71 -0.37
N GLN A 579 26.85 -21.82 0.91
CA GLN A 579 27.61 -22.96 1.43
C GLN A 579 26.84 -24.27 1.27
N LYS A 580 25.55 -24.31 1.63
CA LYS A 580 24.68 -25.49 1.44
C LYS A 580 24.57 -25.88 -0.05
N ARG A 581 24.42 -24.91 -0.95
CA ARG A 581 24.35 -25.15 -2.41
C ARG A 581 25.65 -25.75 -2.93
N LYS A 582 26.81 -25.21 -2.51
CA LYS A 582 28.13 -25.75 -2.87
C LYS A 582 28.31 -27.20 -2.40
N GLU A 583 27.91 -27.50 -1.16
CA GLU A 583 27.97 -28.86 -0.60
C GLU A 583 27.06 -29.83 -1.36
N GLN A 584 25.83 -29.40 -1.70
CA GLN A 584 24.91 -30.20 -2.50
C GLN A 584 25.45 -30.46 -3.91
N GLN A 585 26.04 -29.44 -4.55
CA GLN A 585 26.63 -29.57 -5.88
C GLN A 585 27.86 -30.50 -5.85
N GLN A 586 28.72 -30.40 -4.84
CA GLN A 586 29.84 -31.32 -4.64
C GLN A 586 29.35 -32.76 -4.37
N ALA A 587 28.29 -32.93 -3.59
CA ALA A 587 27.69 -34.23 -3.35
C ALA A 587 27.11 -34.84 -4.63
N LEU A 588 26.47 -34.03 -5.49
CA LEU A 588 25.96 -34.43 -6.79
C LEU A 588 27.09 -34.87 -7.74
N LEU A 589 28.14 -34.04 -7.87
CA LEU A 589 29.33 -34.37 -8.67
C LEU A 589 30.01 -35.64 -8.16
N SER A 590 30.12 -35.81 -6.84
CA SER A 590 30.65 -37.03 -6.21
C SER A 590 29.81 -38.27 -6.54
N ARG A 591 28.47 -38.16 -6.52
CA ARG A 591 27.56 -39.24 -6.93
C ARG A 591 27.71 -39.59 -8.41
N GLN A 592 27.76 -38.60 -9.29
CA GLN A 592 27.98 -38.80 -10.73
C GLN A 592 29.34 -39.49 -10.99
N ASN A 593 30.40 -39.03 -10.33
CA ASN A 593 31.73 -39.64 -10.42
C ASN A 593 31.76 -41.08 -9.89
N LYS A 594 31.05 -41.39 -8.80
CA LYS A 594 30.90 -42.77 -8.29
C LYS A 594 30.16 -43.68 -9.29
N LEU A 595 29.11 -43.18 -9.94
CA LEU A 595 28.38 -43.91 -10.98
C LEU A 595 29.27 -44.19 -12.20
N LEU A 596 30.00 -43.17 -12.68
CA LEU A 596 30.98 -43.30 -13.76
C LEU A 596 32.06 -44.33 -13.40
N TYR A 597 32.59 -44.28 -12.18
CA TYR A 597 33.59 -45.25 -11.71
C TYR A 597 33.05 -46.68 -11.63
N ARG A 598 31.81 -46.88 -11.17
CA ARG A 598 31.13 -48.18 -11.17
C ARG A 598 30.94 -48.71 -12.59
N PHE A 599 30.47 -47.88 -13.51
CA PHE A 599 30.34 -48.22 -14.93
C PHE A 599 31.68 -48.65 -15.53
N LEU A 600 32.73 -47.85 -15.36
CA LEU A 600 34.08 -48.15 -15.83
C LEU A 600 34.69 -49.43 -15.20
N ARG A 601 34.27 -49.80 -13.99
CA ARG A 601 34.65 -51.05 -13.31
C ARG A 601 33.90 -52.25 -13.88
N SER A 602 32.61 -52.11 -14.21
CA SER A 602 31.83 -53.14 -14.90
C SER A 602 32.37 -53.42 -16.30
N VAL A 603 32.74 -52.37 -17.05
CA VAL A 603 33.45 -52.49 -18.33
C VAL A 603 34.77 -53.26 -18.16
N LYS A 604 35.56 -52.96 -17.11
CA LYS A 604 36.80 -53.69 -16.81
C LYS A 604 36.58 -55.17 -16.49
N ARG A 605 35.51 -55.52 -15.77
CA ARG A 605 35.26 -56.88 -15.30
C ARG A 605 34.53 -57.76 -16.33
N GLY A 606 33.65 -57.19 -17.15
CA GLY A 606 32.87 -57.96 -18.13
C GLY A 606 33.44 -57.86 -19.55
N ILE A 607 33.78 -56.66 -20.01
CA ILE A 607 34.11 -56.40 -21.41
C ILE A 607 35.60 -56.61 -21.69
N MET A 608 36.49 -56.14 -20.81
CA MET A 608 37.94 -56.28 -21.03
C MET A 608 38.47 -57.73 -21.10
N PRO A 609 37.96 -58.70 -20.32
CA PRO A 609 38.37 -60.10 -20.47
C PRO A 609 37.94 -60.69 -21.83
N ALA A 610 36.74 -60.36 -22.30
CA ALA A 610 36.26 -60.77 -23.63
C ALA A 610 37.11 -60.13 -24.75
N ILE A 611 37.45 -58.85 -24.63
CA ILE A 611 38.37 -58.16 -25.56
C ILE A 611 39.75 -58.84 -25.56
N ASN A 612 40.27 -59.24 -24.40
CA ASN A 612 41.55 -59.95 -24.29
C ASN A 612 41.51 -61.37 -24.89
N TRP A 613 40.33 -61.98 -24.96
CA TRP A 613 40.15 -63.32 -25.54
C TRP A 613 39.95 -63.28 -27.06
N VAL A 614 39.22 -62.28 -27.57
CA VAL A 614 38.87 -62.15 -29.00
C VAL A 614 39.95 -61.40 -29.80
N LEU A 615 40.67 -60.46 -29.20
CA LEU A 615 41.68 -59.67 -29.90
C LEU A 615 43.10 -60.11 -29.50
N PRO A 616 43.95 -60.54 -30.45
CA PRO A 616 45.33 -60.93 -30.19
C PRO A 616 46.12 -59.82 -29.48
N GLN A 617 46.99 -60.21 -28.55
CA GLN A 617 47.96 -59.30 -27.96
C GLN A 617 48.82 -58.68 -29.06
N HIS A 618 49.07 -57.37 -28.99
CA HIS A 618 49.79 -56.55 -30.00
C HIS A 618 49.07 -56.25 -31.32
N SER A 619 47.75 -56.49 -31.42
CA SER A 619 46.99 -56.02 -32.59
C SER A 619 46.62 -54.53 -32.48
N ALA A 620 46.80 -53.78 -33.58
CA ALA A 620 46.48 -52.34 -33.64
C ALA A 620 45.03 -52.00 -33.27
N ARG A 621 44.09 -52.94 -33.49
CA ARG A 621 42.68 -52.80 -33.10
C ARG A 621 42.48 -52.87 -31.59
N ARG A 622 43.18 -53.78 -30.90
CA ARG A 622 43.15 -53.87 -29.44
C ARG A 622 43.69 -52.59 -28.81
N ASP A 623 44.81 -52.08 -29.31
CA ASP A 623 45.44 -50.87 -28.75
C ASP A 623 44.54 -49.64 -28.86
N LYS A 624 43.80 -49.47 -29.96
CA LYS A 624 42.79 -48.39 -30.08
C LYS A 624 41.71 -48.48 -29.02
N VAL A 625 41.19 -49.68 -28.75
CA VAL A 625 40.12 -49.89 -27.75
C VAL A 625 40.65 -49.68 -26.33
N VAL A 626 41.85 -50.18 -26.02
CA VAL A 626 42.50 -49.94 -24.72
C VAL A 626 42.80 -48.46 -24.51
N LYS A 627 43.23 -47.75 -25.57
CA LYS A 627 43.53 -46.31 -25.54
C LYS A 627 42.28 -45.47 -25.31
N ALA A 628 41.17 -45.80 -25.96
CA ALA A 628 39.87 -45.17 -25.71
C ALA A 628 39.38 -45.39 -24.27
N TYR A 629 39.53 -46.62 -23.74
CA TYR A 629 39.21 -46.93 -22.34
C TYR A 629 40.09 -46.17 -21.33
N ARG A 630 41.40 -46.05 -21.59
CA ARG A 630 42.33 -45.27 -20.75
C ARG A 630 42.00 -43.78 -20.75
N ARG A 631 41.65 -43.21 -21.91
CA ARG A 631 41.16 -41.82 -22.02
C ARG A 631 39.88 -41.61 -21.20
N MET A 632 38.92 -42.53 -21.28
CA MET A 632 37.69 -42.48 -20.46
C MET A 632 37.96 -42.60 -18.95
N ARG A 633 39.11 -43.16 -18.54
CA ARG A 633 39.58 -43.19 -17.14
C ARG A 633 40.48 -42.02 -16.74
N GLY A 634 40.82 -41.12 -17.67
CA GLY A 634 41.77 -40.04 -17.42
C GLY A 634 43.21 -40.51 -17.18
N ILE A 635 43.59 -41.70 -17.67
CA ILE A 635 44.97 -42.22 -17.54
C ILE A 635 45.81 -41.65 -18.69
N PRO A 636 46.92 -40.91 -18.41
CA PRO A 636 47.79 -40.36 -19.44
C PRO A 636 48.37 -41.46 -20.36
N GLU A 637 48.57 -41.14 -21.64
CA GLU A 637 48.96 -42.15 -22.65
C GLU A 637 50.38 -42.71 -22.47
N ASN A 638 51.24 -42.03 -21.71
CA ASN A 638 52.62 -42.42 -21.46
C ASN A 638 52.83 -42.72 -19.96
N GLY A 639 52.73 -43.99 -19.57
CA GLY A 639 53.08 -44.47 -18.24
C GLY A 639 54.43 -45.21 -18.27
N TYR A 640 55.31 -44.83 -17.33
CA TYR A 640 56.63 -45.37 -17.00
C TYR A 640 56.99 -46.79 -17.50
N GLN A 641 58.18 -46.88 -18.14
CA GLN A 641 58.97 -48.11 -18.27
C GLN A 641 59.40 -48.59 -16.88
N ILE A 642 59.23 -49.89 -16.62
CA ILE A 642 60.27 -50.74 -16.03
C ILE A 642 60.46 -51.90 -16.99
#